data_AF-A0A9P4Y3J8-F1
#
_entry.id   AF-A0A9P4Y3J8-F1
#
_cell.length_a   1.000
_cell.length_b   1.000
_cell.length_c   1.000
_cell.angle_alpha   90.00
_cell.angle_beta   90.00
_cell.angle_gamma   90.00
#
_symmetry.space_group_name_H-M   'P 1'
#
loop_
_entity.id
_entity.type
_entity.pdbx_description
1 polymer ?
#
loop_
_entity_poly.entity_id
_entity_poly.type
_entity_poly.pdbx_seq_one_letter_code
_entity_poly.pdbx_strand_id
1 'polypeptide(L)'
;MYCVIIGATGSGKTTQVPQILLDQAIENGTGASCNIVCTQPRRIAATSVAKRVADERAEKLQDTVGYQVRFDAKLPKPGGSIVYCTTGILLQQLQHSPDEVYDNVSHLVIDEVHERDIIIDFLLIMLKKTMAAHQPTNCPTLSVPGRTFPVTERYLENILQELKDEYDKRELCLLAQDKATDQYLQAEQTGMNERPVDADSSTQEFVIDWKKQASTVGDTDALVDNKDDALVPLGLAATTIAHIAKTTENGAILVFLPGLDEIVKLDQMLRVDKPLGVNFNDDQQFQVFMLHSSIPDSQKTVFDPLPDGCRKIILSTNIAETSVTIPDVQYVVDTGKSREKRYDQMRRITALQAGRVQNGNYYALFTRSRRESMRAIGLPELLRSDLQEICLDVKSQAFKMPVRDFLAGALEPPSAVAVDTAMRDLTMLGAITEEENLTPLGRLLASLPVHPSLGKMIVLGLIFRCLDPMIILGAAAHERPLFASPVEKRRTVDAVKSAFSRTSQSDHIMLLNAFSKAREISSLNSPSATYNFFNKYFIHRGAFNSIASTARQIEEILQQSGLIQPSRGFEKTGLRYGGDFLNENSDSEEVIKALLFAGMHPNIAMNRGSMYRTCGEKHTFIHQSSVNDVRTLGPRHHILTFTSLSLSADGGRMNLRDTTKGTPLMPLLLAGQLSQSGPMLELDGWLRFYVKVTTGSDGALTRHNARNAASEIAFFRQTLDLMLEAAFNNLKDKSFSNDVLREKLADGLASILSHEANQIVPAWDDQERNKMDQRWLSPSAQSPNRRGGPHMGSRTRLDDRTVSMKDFERQIQRQS
;
A
#
# COMPACT_ATOMS: atom_id res chain seq x y z
N MET A 1 -36.19 7.79 -3.52
CA MET A 1 -36.25 6.93 -4.73
C MET A 1 -34.82 6.54 -5.09
N TYR A 2 -34.58 5.32 -5.58
CA TYR A 2 -33.28 4.87 -6.08
C TYR A 2 -33.47 4.32 -7.50
N CYS A 3 -32.45 4.44 -8.35
CA CYS A 3 -32.47 3.98 -9.73
C CYS A 3 -31.08 3.47 -10.10
N VAL A 4 -30.99 2.35 -10.82
CA VAL A 4 -29.74 1.82 -11.34
C VAL A 4 -29.65 2.11 -12.83
N ILE A 5 -28.63 2.87 -13.24
CA ILE A 5 -28.37 3.17 -14.66
C ILE A 5 -27.23 2.29 -15.13
N ILE A 6 -27.55 1.37 -16.04
CA ILE A 6 -26.58 0.48 -16.67
C ILE A 6 -26.28 1.03 -18.06
N GLY A 7 -25.01 1.15 -18.43
CA GLY A 7 -24.65 1.50 -19.79
C GLY A 7 -23.20 1.15 -20.05
N ALA A 8 -22.87 0.84 -21.30
CA ALA A 8 -21.50 0.53 -21.69
C ALA A 8 -20.57 1.76 -21.50
N THR A 9 -19.27 1.52 -21.47
CA THR A 9 -18.27 2.60 -21.49
C THR A 9 -18.48 3.48 -22.73
N GLY A 10 -18.38 4.80 -22.57
CA GLY A 10 -18.65 5.75 -23.65
C GLY A 10 -20.12 6.05 -23.91
N SER A 11 -21.06 5.48 -23.15
CA SER A 11 -22.49 5.82 -23.27
C SER A 11 -22.87 7.21 -22.73
N GLY A 12 -21.92 7.96 -22.18
CA GLY A 12 -22.12 9.32 -21.67
C GLY A 12 -22.74 9.44 -20.27
N LYS A 13 -22.95 8.34 -19.52
CA LYS A 13 -23.60 8.36 -18.18
C LYS A 13 -23.03 9.44 -17.26
N THR A 14 -21.73 9.39 -17.03
CA THR A 14 -20.97 10.25 -16.12
C THR A 14 -21.12 11.75 -16.43
N THR A 15 -21.12 12.10 -17.72
CA THR A 15 -21.22 13.49 -18.19
C THR A 15 -22.66 13.96 -18.32
N GLN A 16 -23.57 13.10 -18.78
CA GLN A 16 -24.90 13.53 -19.23
C GLN A 16 -25.98 13.38 -18.15
N VAL A 17 -25.93 12.36 -17.29
CA VAL A 17 -26.99 12.13 -16.28
C VAL A 17 -27.13 13.33 -15.32
N PRO A 18 -26.05 13.89 -14.74
CA PRO A 18 -26.18 15.07 -13.89
C PRO A 18 -26.74 16.29 -14.62
N GLN A 19 -26.35 16.50 -15.89
CA GLN A 19 -26.85 17.60 -16.71
C GLN A 19 -28.36 17.47 -16.96
N ILE A 20 -28.82 16.28 -17.37
CA ILE A 20 -30.24 16.01 -17.61
C ILE A 20 -31.09 16.31 -16.37
N LEU A 21 -30.63 15.91 -15.17
CA LEU A 21 -31.33 16.17 -13.92
C LEU A 21 -31.40 17.67 -13.59
N LEU A 22 -30.29 18.39 -13.76
CA LEU A 22 -30.24 19.83 -13.51
C LEU A 22 -31.09 20.61 -14.51
N ASP A 23 -30.96 20.31 -15.80
CA ASP A 23 -31.67 21.01 -16.87
C ASP A 23 -33.18 20.77 -16.77
N GLN A 24 -33.62 19.55 -16.45
CA GLN A 24 -35.03 19.26 -16.20
C GLN A 24 -35.59 20.06 -15.01
N ALA A 25 -34.81 20.24 -13.94
CA ALA A 25 -35.21 21.06 -12.80
C ALA A 25 -35.29 22.55 -13.17
N ILE A 26 -34.35 23.04 -13.99
CA ILE A 26 -34.37 24.40 -14.52
C ILE A 26 -35.63 24.63 -15.37
N GLU A 27 -35.93 23.71 -16.29
CA GLU A 27 -37.13 23.76 -17.14
C GLU A 27 -38.43 23.75 -16.32
N ASN A 28 -38.43 23.02 -15.19
CA ASN A 28 -39.56 22.95 -14.27
C ASN A 28 -39.64 24.14 -13.29
N GLY A 29 -38.73 25.11 -13.37
CA GLY A 29 -38.67 26.27 -12.47
C GLY A 29 -38.17 25.96 -11.05
N THR A 30 -37.58 24.78 -10.83
CA THR A 30 -37.02 24.31 -9.55
C THR A 30 -35.50 24.19 -9.56
N GLY A 31 -34.81 24.74 -10.58
CA GLY A 31 -33.36 24.63 -10.74
C GLY A 31 -32.56 25.06 -9.51
N ALA A 32 -33.00 26.10 -8.79
CA ALA A 32 -32.31 26.62 -7.62
C ALA A 32 -32.22 25.62 -6.43
N SER A 33 -33.12 24.64 -6.36
CA SER A 33 -33.09 23.57 -5.35
C SER A 33 -32.47 22.27 -5.87
N CYS A 34 -31.93 22.26 -7.09
CA CYS A 34 -31.31 21.09 -7.70
C CYS A 34 -29.78 21.08 -7.48
N ASN A 35 -29.33 20.50 -6.37
CA ASN A 35 -27.91 20.34 -6.08
C ASN A 35 -27.52 18.86 -6.20
N ILE A 36 -26.64 18.57 -7.15
CA ILE A 36 -26.24 17.23 -7.54
C ILE A 36 -24.79 17.00 -7.12
N VAL A 37 -24.54 15.91 -6.40
CA VAL A 37 -23.19 15.42 -6.11
C VAL A 37 -22.98 14.10 -6.85
N CYS A 38 -21.94 14.05 -7.68
CA CYS A 38 -21.56 12.86 -8.43
C CYS A 38 -20.19 12.35 -7.97
N THR A 39 -20.15 11.13 -7.43
CA THR A 39 -18.88 10.53 -6.99
C THR A 39 -18.11 9.93 -8.15
N GLN A 40 -16.79 9.97 -8.06
CA GLN A 40 -15.85 9.33 -8.97
C GLN A 40 -14.81 8.54 -8.16
N PRO A 41 -14.32 7.39 -8.64
CA PRO A 41 -13.34 6.59 -7.90
C PRO A 41 -11.96 7.28 -7.84
N ARG A 42 -11.65 8.17 -8.80
CA ARG A 42 -10.31 8.77 -8.95
C ARG A 42 -10.36 10.29 -9.04
N ARG A 43 -9.33 10.96 -8.47
CA ARG A 43 -9.18 12.43 -8.50
C ARG A 43 -9.12 12.99 -9.93
N ILE A 44 -8.38 12.32 -10.82
CA ILE A 44 -8.25 12.75 -12.22
C ILE A 44 -9.60 12.63 -12.95
N ALA A 45 -10.38 11.60 -12.66
CA ALA A 45 -11.73 11.44 -13.23
C ALA A 45 -12.65 12.59 -12.78
N ALA A 46 -12.75 12.86 -11.47
CA ALA A 46 -13.56 13.97 -10.95
C ALA A 46 -13.18 15.34 -11.57
N THR A 47 -11.89 15.64 -11.62
CA THR A 47 -11.40 16.94 -12.16
C THR A 47 -11.59 17.07 -13.68
N SER A 48 -11.31 16.00 -14.44
CA SER A 48 -11.45 16.02 -15.90
C SER A 48 -12.92 16.04 -16.35
N VAL A 49 -13.79 15.27 -15.69
CA VAL A 49 -15.22 15.25 -15.99
C VAL A 49 -15.86 16.60 -15.67
N ALA A 50 -15.57 17.19 -14.50
CA ALA A 50 -16.11 18.51 -14.16
C ALA A 50 -15.71 19.58 -15.18
N LYS A 51 -14.45 19.57 -15.63
CA LYS A 51 -13.99 20.48 -16.68
C LYS A 51 -14.73 20.23 -18.00
N ARG A 52 -14.84 18.96 -18.41
CA ARG A 52 -15.52 18.57 -19.64
C ARG A 52 -16.99 19.01 -19.64
N VAL A 53 -17.69 18.81 -18.53
CA VAL A 53 -19.11 19.18 -18.40
C VAL A 53 -19.29 20.70 -18.36
N ALA A 54 -18.40 21.45 -17.70
CA ALA A 54 -18.40 22.92 -17.80
C ALA A 54 -18.21 23.39 -19.25
N ASP A 55 -17.26 22.79 -19.98
CA ASP A 55 -17.01 23.10 -21.39
C ASP A 55 -18.22 22.76 -22.28
N GLU A 56 -18.89 21.62 -22.04
CA GLU A 56 -20.13 21.22 -22.76
C GLU A 56 -21.29 22.20 -22.52
N ARG A 57 -21.35 22.82 -21.34
CA ARG A 57 -22.34 23.85 -21.00
C ARG A 57 -21.95 25.26 -21.47
N ALA A 58 -20.79 25.41 -22.12
CA ALA A 58 -20.22 26.70 -22.49
C ALA A 58 -20.03 27.65 -21.28
N GLU A 59 -19.71 27.08 -20.11
CA GLU A 59 -19.50 27.80 -18.86
C GLU A 59 -18.04 27.74 -18.42
N LYS A 60 -17.66 28.62 -17.49
CA LYS A 60 -16.40 28.43 -16.77
C LYS A 60 -16.63 27.46 -15.62
N LEU A 61 -15.63 26.64 -15.33
CA LEU A 61 -15.62 25.88 -14.08
C LEU A 61 -15.85 26.84 -12.90
N GLN A 62 -16.65 26.40 -11.92
CA GLN A 62 -17.16 27.17 -10.77
C GLN A 62 -18.39 28.06 -11.06
N ASP A 63 -18.95 28.05 -12.27
CA ASP A 63 -20.27 28.62 -12.52
C ASP A 63 -21.36 27.68 -11.99
N THR A 64 -21.92 26.77 -12.80
CA THR A 64 -22.87 25.74 -12.32
C THR A 64 -22.20 24.39 -12.04
N VAL A 65 -21.00 24.17 -12.58
CA VAL A 65 -20.26 22.90 -12.48
C VAL A 65 -18.94 23.10 -11.74
N GLY A 66 -18.64 22.21 -10.79
CA GLY A 66 -17.38 22.22 -10.07
C GLY A 66 -16.93 20.83 -9.64
N TYR A 67 -15.82 20.78 -8.90
CA TYR A 67 -15.34 19.56 -8.29
C TYR A 67 -14.78 19.77 -6.89
N GLN A 68 -14.74 18.67 -6.13
CA GLN A 68 -14.05 18.60 -4.85
C GLN A 68 -13.28 17.28 -4.72
N VAL A 69 -11.96 17.38 -4.68
CA VAL A 69 -11.07 16.25 -4.43
C VAL A 69 -10.16 16.57 -3.25
N ARG A 70 -9.47 15.56 -2.71
CA ARG A 70 -8.52 15.79 -1.62
C ARG A 70 -7.51 16.87 -2.04
N PHE A 71 -7.39 17.92 -1.21
CA PHE A 71 -6.51 19.09 -1.38
C PHE A 71 -6.77 20.02 -2.57
N ASP A 72 -7.85 19.84 -3.33
CA ASP A 72 -8.20 20.75 -4.43
C ASP A 72 -9.71 20.81 -4.61
N ALA A 73 -10.28 21.99 -4.41
CA ALA A 73 -11.70 22.24 -4.49
C ALA A 73 -11.96 23.47 -5.34
N LYS A 74 -12.78 23.29 -6.38
CA LYS A 74 -13.29 24.33 -7.26
C LYS A 74 -14.80 24.19 -7.30
N LEU A 75 -15.44 24.66 -6.24
CA LEU A 75 -16.88 24.54 -6.05
C LEU A 75 -17.66 25.51 -6.94
N PRO A 76 -18.85 25.13 -7.43
CA PRO A 76 -19.76 25.99 -8.18
C PRO A 76 -20.45 27.02 -7.28
N LYS A 77 -21.16 27.96 -7.90
CA LYS A 77 -22.00 28.93 -7.18
C LYS A 77 -23.20 28.21 -6.53
N PRO A 78 -23.70 28.69 -5.37
CA PRO A 78 -24.89 28.13 -4.75
C PRO A 78 -26.16 28.33 -5.59
N GLY A 79 -27.10 27.38 -5.52
CA GLY A 79 -28.45 27.50 -6.08
C GLY A 79 -28.64 26.84 -7.45
N GLY A 80 -28.46 25.52 -7.53
CA GLY A 80 -28.58 24.76 -8.77
C GLY A 80 -27.21 24.39 -9.35
N SER A 81 -26.66 23.25 -8.95
CA SER A 81 -25.25 22.94 -9.24
C SER A 81 -24.93 21.46 -9.39
N ILE A 82 -23.82 21.18 -10.09
CA ILE A 82 -23.23 19.84 -10.23
C ILE A 82 -21.83 19.87 -9.61
N VAL A 83 -21.60 19.04 -8.60
CA VAL A 83 -20.29 18.84 -7.97
C VAL A 83 -19.81 17.42 -8.21
N TYR A 84 -18.67 17.28 -8.90
CA TYR A 84 -17.97 15.99 -9.01
C TYR A 84 -16.98 15.84 -7.87
N CYS A 85 -17.04 14.76 -7.11
CA CYS A 85 -16.11 14.53 -6.00
C CYS A 85 -15.57 13.11 -5.99
N THR A 86 -14.48 12.86 -5.25
CA THR A 86 -14.06 11.47 -4.99
C THR A 86 -14.99 10.82 -3.97
N THR A 87 -15.24 9.51 -4.08
CA THR A 87 -16.09 8.76 -3.13
C THR A 87 -15.70 9.02 -1.67
N GLY A 88 -14.40 9.06 -1.35
CA GLY A 88 -13.91 9.35 -0.01
C GLY A 88 -14.25 10.75 0.52
N ILE A 89 -14.41 11.77 -0.35
CA ILE A 89 -14.82 13.12 0.08
C ILE A 89 -16.28 13.12 0.52
N LEU A 90 -17.16 12.50 -0.26
CA LEU A 90 -18.57 12.38 0.10
C LEU A 90 -18.73 11.56 1.39
N LEU A 91 -17.97 10.46 1.52
CA LEU A 91 -17.98 9.64 2.72
C LEU A 91 -17.54 10.44 3.96
N GLN A 92 -16.46 11.22 3.84
CA GLN A 92 -15.99 12.09 4.92
C GLN A 92 -17.04 13.15 5.30
N GLN A 93 -17.72 13.75 4.33
CA GLN A 93 -18.79 14.72 4.59
C GLN A 93 -19.96 14.07 5.34
N LEU A 94 -20.38 12.87 4.92
CA LEU A 94 -21.44 12.11 5.59
C LEU A 94 -21.03 11.62 6.99
N GLN A 95 -19.73 11.38 7.23
CA GLN A 95 -19.21 11.03 8.55
C GLN A 95 -19.24 12.21 9.54
N HIS A 96 -18.95 13.43 9.08
CA HIS A 96 -18.80 14.59 9.96
C HIS A 96 -20.08 15.42 10.10
N SER A 97 -20.78 15.63 8.99
CA SER A 97 -21.97 16.48 8.90
C SER A 97 -23.04 15.82 8.02
N PRO A 98 -23.61 14.67 8.43
CA PRO A 98 -24.61 13.97 7.64
C PRO A 98 -25.82 14.86 7.32
N ASP A 99 -26.32 15.60 8.31
CA ASP A 99 -27.49 16.47 8.16
C ASP A 99 -27.24 17.58 7.12
N GLU A 100 -26.04 18.19 7.12
CA GLU A 100 -25.68 19.20 6.11
C GLU A 100 -25.69 18.62 4.69
N VAL A 101 -25.27 17.37 4.52
CA VAL A 101 -25.31 16.71 3.20
C VAL A 101 -26.75 16.41 2.81
N TYR A 102 -27.54 15.82 3.70
CA TYR A 102 -28.93 15.44 3.41
C TYR A 102 -29.85 16.65 3.18
N ASP A 103 -29.57 17.78 3.84
CA ASP A 103 -30.36 19.01 3.70
C ASP A 103 -30.01 19.81 2.43
N ASN A 104 -28.74 19.78 2.00
CA ASN A 104 -28.27 20.62 0.89
C ASN A 104 -28.15 19.89 -0.45
N VAL A 105 -28.11 18.55 -0.47
CA VAL A 105 -27.95 17.73 -1.67
C VAL A 105 -29.28 17.08 -2.05
N SER A 106 -29.82 17.43 -3.22
CA SER A 106 -31.07 16.84 -3.70
C SER A 106 -30.86 15.51 -4.43
N HIS A 107 -29.69 15.32 -5.07
CA HIS A 107 -29.37 14.08 -5.80
C HIS A 107 -27.94 13.61 -5.53
N LEU A 108 -27.82 12.34 -5.14
CA LEU A 108 -26.54 11.63 -5.07
C LEU A 108 -26.42 10.67 -6.27
N VAL A 109 -25.37 10.86 -7.07
CA VAL A 109 -25.03 9.98 -8.20
C VAL A 109 -23.75 9.23 -7.85
N ILE A 110 -23.87 7.92 -7.59
CA ILE A 110 -22.72 7.07 -7.32
C ILE A 110 -22.27 6.44 -8.63
N ASP A 111 -21.19 6.97 -9.22
CA ASP A 111 -20.65 6.47 -10.48
C ASP A 111 -19.64 5.34 -10.28
N GLU A 112 -19.40 4.56 -11.33
CA GLU A 112 -18.41 3.47 -11.36
C GLU A 112 -18.55 2.42 -10.24
N VAL A 113 -19.79 2.16 -9.80
CA VAL A 113 -20.11 1.12 -8.80
C VAL A 113 -19.60 -0.27 -9.19
N HIS A 114 -19.42 -0.50 -10.49
CA HIS A 114 -18.88 -1.74 -11.04
C HIS A 114 -17.42 -2.01 -10.64
N GLU A 115 -16.65 -0.99 -10.21
CA GLU A 115 -15.27 -1.16 -9.75
C GLU A 115 -15.18 -1.88 -8.39
N ARG A 116 -16.29 -1.92 -7.62
CA ARG A 116 -16.39 -2.64 -6.32
C ARG A 116 -15.25 -2.33 -5.34
N ASP A 117 -14.87 -1.05 -5.31
CA ASP A 117 -13.94 -0.45 -4.34
C ASP A 117 -14.54 -0.49 -2.92
N ILE A 118 -13.69 -0.67 -1.91
CA ILE A 118 -14.15 -0.83 -0.51
C ILE A 118 -14.93 0.40 0.00
N ILE A 119 -14.53 1.61 -0.42
CA ILE A 119 -15.16 2.86 -0.02
C ILE A 119 -16.54 2.98 -0.69
N ILE A 120 -16.67 2.54 -1.95
CA ILE A 120 -17.96 2.51 -2.66
C ILE A 120 -18.91 1.53 -1.99
N ASP A 121 -18.49 0.28 -1.76
CA ASP A 121 -19.32 -0.73 -1.12
C ASP A 121 -19.77 -0.26 0.28
N PHE A 122 -18.88 0.37 1.05
CA PHE A 122 -19.21 0.95 2.35
C PHE A 122 -20.21 2.10 2.27
N LEU A 123 -20.01 3.05 1.35
CA LEU A 123 -20.95 4.14 1.10
C LEU A 123 -22.35 3.61 0.73
N LEU A 124 -22.42 2.55 -0.09
CA LEU A 124 -23.69 1.92 -0.45
C LEU A 124 -24.40 1.29 0.75
N ILE A 125 -23.67 0.64 1.67
CA ILE A 125 -24.27 0.11 2.91
C ILE A 125 -24.84 1.25 3.75
N MET A 126 -24.08 2.33 3.92
CA MET A 126 -24.48 3.50 4.70
C MET A 126 -25.75 4.15 4.11
N LEU A 127 -25.74 4.45 2.81
CA LEU A 127 -26.89 5.03 2.12
C LEU A 127 -28.12 4.11 2.20
N LYS A 128 -27.95 2.80 1.98
CA LYS A 128 -29.04 1.83 2.09
C LYS A 128 -29.65 1.81 3.49
N LYS A 129 -28.85 1.92 4.56
CA LYS A 129 -29.34 1.96 5.93
C LYS A 129 -30.07 3.27 6.24
N THR A 130 -29.53 4.42 5.85
CA THR A 130 -30.20 5.73 6.01
C THR A 130 -31.52 5.78 5.24
N MET A 131 -31.55 5.22 4.04
CA MET A 131 -32.74 5.21 3.18
C MET A 131 -33.76 4.11 3.55
N ALA A 132 -33.34 2.99 4.16
CA ALA A 132 -34.27 1.94 4.62
C ALA A 132 -35.19 2.45 5.75
N ALA A 133 -34.77 3.46 6.51
CA ALA A 133 -35.65 4.20 7.41
C ALA A 133 -36.78 4.96 6.69
N HIS A 134 -36.68 5.14 5.36
CA HIS A 134 -37.57 5.95 4.51
C HIS A 134 -38.37 5.13 3.47
N GLN A 135 -38.60 3.83 3.73
CA GLN A 135 -39.38 2.82 2.96
C GLN A 135 -38.65 2.07 1.81
N PRO A 136 -38.91 0.75 1.64
CA PRO A 136 -38.38 -0.04 0.52
C PRO A 136 -39.38 -0.07 -0.65
N THR A 137 -38.99 0.38 -1.83
CA THR A 137 -39.75 0.14 -3.07
C THR A 137 -38.80 -0.15 -4.22
N ASN A 138 -39.03 -1.28 -4.90
CA ASN A 138 -38.44 -1.75 -6.16
C ASN A 138 -37.47 -0.78 -6.88
N CYS A 139 -36.22 -1.20 -7.13
CA CYS A 139 -35.24 -0.40 -7.87
C CYS A 139 -35.52 -0.41 -9.38
N PRO A 140 -36.01 0.67 -10.00
CA PRO A 140 -36.00 0.76 -11.46
C PRO A 140 -34.58 0.64 -12.01
N THR A 141 -34.41 -0.17 -13.05
CA THR A 141 -33.16 -0.31 -13.79
C THR A 141 -33.36 0.29 -15.18
N LEU A 142 -32.52 1.25 -15.55
CA LEU A 142 -32.49 1.87 -16.87
C LEU A 142 -31.25 1.39 -17.63
N SER A 143 -31.44 0.80 -18.81
CA SER A 143 -30.34 0.40 -19.69
C SER A 143 -30.14 1.44 -20.79
N VAL A 144 -28.95 2.03 -20.86
CA VAL A 144 -28.52 2.97 -21.89
C VAL A 144 -27.66 2.21 -22.89
N PRO A 145 -28.13 2.01 -24.14
CA PRO A 145 -27.34 1.32 -25.14
C PRO A 145 -26.06 2.11 -25.46
N GLY A 146 -24.92 1.42 -25.49
CA GLY A 146 -23.66 2.00 -25.94
C GLY A 146 -23.62 2.13 -27.45
N ARG A 147 -22.88 3.13 -27.95
CA ARG A 147 -22.41 3.19 -29.34
C ARG A 147 -20.90 2.99 -29.35
N THR A 148 -20.46 1.74 -29.30
CA THR A 148 -19.07 1.39 -29.63
C THR A 148 -19.03 0.95 -31.08
N PHE A 149 -17.96 1.33 -31.79
CA PHE A 149 -17.70 0.78 -33.11
C PHE A 149 -17.38 -0.73 -32.99
N PRO A 150 -17.68 -1.53 -34.04
CA PRO A 150 -17.34 -2.94 -34.07
C PRO A 150 -15.88 -3.21 -33.69
N VAL A 151 -15.65 -4.20 -32.84
CA VAL A 151 -14.31 -4.69 -32.46
C VAL A 151 -14.18 -6.13 -32.90
N THR A 152 -13.15 -6.44 -33.69
CA THR A 152 -12.82 -7.82 -34.05
C THR A 152 -11.92 -8.42 -32.98
N GLU A 153 -12.40 -9.47 -32.31
CA GLU A 153 -11.66 -10.20 -31.27
C GLU A 153 -10.87 -11.37 -31.87
N ARG A 154 -9.60 -11.49 -31.48
CA ARG A 154 -8.72 -12.63 -31.78
C ARG A 154 -8.19 -13.20 -30.47
N TYR A 155 -8.41 -14.48 -30.24
CA TYR A 155 -7.90 -15.20 -29.07
C TYR A 155 -6.59 -15.92 -29.41
N LEU A 156 -5.91 -16.46 -28.39
CA LEU A 156 -4.59 -17.08 -28.54
C LEU A 156 -4.51 -18.09 -29.68
N GLU A 157 -5.55 -18.89 -29.87
CA GLU A 157 -5.64 -19.89 -30.94
C GLU A 157 -5.61 -19.25 -32.33
N ASN A 158 -6.35 -18.15 -32.51
CA ASN A 158 -6.37 -17.40 -33.77
C ASN A 158 -5.02 -16.73 -34.02
N ILE A 159 -4.45 -16.10 -32.99
CA ILE A 159 -3.17 -15.38 -33.08
C ILE A 159 -2.04 -16.35 -33.44
N LEU A 160 -1.96 -17.50 -32.76
CA LEU A 160 -0.93 -18.50 -33.05
C LEU A 160 -1.09 -19.12 -34.44
N GLN A 161 -2.33 -19.27 -34.93
CA GLN A 161 -2.59 -19.76 -36.27
C GLN A 161 -2.14 -18.72 -37.31
N GLU A 162 -2.56 -17.46 -37.18
CA GLU A 162 -2.14 -16.35 -38.05
C GLU A 162 -0.61 -16.23 -38.12
N LEU A 163 0.07 -16.29 -36.96
CA LEU A 163 1.54 -16.22 -36.91
C LEU A 163 2.21 -17.42 -37.61
N LYS A 164 1.66 -18.63 -37.50
CA LYS A 164 2.22 -19.83 -38.15
C LYS A 164 1.96 -19.87 -39.65
N ASP A 165 0.86 -19.29 -40.09
CA ASP A 165 0.50 -19.24 -41.51
C ASP A 165 1.33 -18.19 -42.25
N GLU A 166 1.75 -17.11 -41.57
CA GLU A 166 2.50 -16.01 -42.18
C GLU A 166 4.03 -16.12 -42.02
N TYR A 167 4.53 -16.78 -40.98
CA TYR A 167 5.96 -16.82 -40.66
C TYR A 167 6.52 -18.22 -40.44
N ASP A 168 7.80 -18.39 -40.80
CA ASP A 168 8.51 -19.64 -40.53
C ASP A 168 8.89 -19.78 -39.04
N LYS A 169 9.10 -21.02 -38.59
CA LYS A 169 9.53 -21.33 -37.21
C LYS A 169 10.80 -20.58 -36.77
N ARG A 170 11.67 -20.20 -37.71
CA ARG A 170 12.90 -19.45 -37.41
C ARG A 170 12.61 -17.99 -37.07
N GLU A 171 11.60 -17.39 -37.69
CA GLU A 171 11.19 -16.01 -37.41
C GLU A 171 10.39 -15.92 -36.10
N LEU A 172 9.70 -17.00 -35.74
CA LEU A 172 8.97 -17.15 -34.47
C LEU A 172 9.86 -17.63 -33.31
N CYS A 173 11.19 -17.50 -33.39
CA CYS A 173 12.11 -18.04 -32.39
C CYS A 173 11.90 -17.46 -30.99
N LEU A 174 11.41 -16.22 -30.89
CA LEU A 174 11.17 -15.55 -29.61
C LEU A 174 10.14 -16.29 -28.75
N LEU A 175 9.17 -16.99 -29.37
CA LEU A 175 8.17 -17.80 -28.66
C LEU A 175 8.80 -18.96 -27.88
N ALA A 176 9.93 -19.49 -28.36
CA ALA A 176 10.65 -20.60 -27.71
C ALA A 176 11.87 -20.13 -26.89
N GLN A 177 12.45 -18.96 -27.23
CA GLN A 177 13.60 -18.40 -26.52
C GLN A 177 13.21 -17.76 -25.19
N ASP A 178 12.05 -17.10 -25.13
CA ASP A 178 11.51 -16.58 -23.88
C ASP A 178 10.88 -17.70 -23.07
N LYS A 179 11.59 -18.19 -22.05
CA LYS A 179 11.17 -19.31 -21.21
C LYS A 179 9.79 -19.11 -20.59
N ALA A 180 9.45 -17.88 -20.19
CA ALA A 180 8.15 -17.59 -19.60
C ALA A 180 7.02 -17.74 -20.63
N THR A 181 7.23 -17.28 -21.87
CA THR A 181 6.29 -17.49 -22.98
C THR A 181 6.16 -18.97 -23.34
N ASP A 182 7.27 -19.71 -23.46
CA ASP A 182 7.22 -21.14 -23.80
C ASP A 182 6.43 -21.93 -22.75
N GLN A 183 6.72 -21.72 -21.46
CA GLN A 183 5.98 -22.34 -20.36
C GLN A 183 4.50 -21.94 -20.35
N TYR A 184 4.21 -20.66 -20.57
CA TYR A 184 2.84 -20.16 -20.65
C TYR A 184 2.04 -20.83 -21.79
N LEU A 185 2.64 -20.93 -22.98
CA LEU A 185 2.01 -21.56 -24.14
C LEU A 185 1.77 -23.05 -23.91
N GLN A 186 2.71 -23.75 -23.26
CA GLN A 186 2.53 -25.15 -22.88
C GLN A 186 1.38 -25.31 -21.88
N ALA A 187 1.28 -24.45 -20.87
CA ALA A 187 0.21 -24.48 -19.87
C ALA A 187 -1.19 -24.21 -20.48
N GLU A 188 -1.30 -23.26 -21.41
CA GLU A 188 -2.57 -23.01 -22.11
C GLU A 188 -2.96 -24.17 -23.05
N GLN A 189 -1.98 -24.90 -23.59
CA GLN A 189 -2.23 -26.09 -24.44
C GLN A 189 -2.57 -27.36 -23.64
N THR A 190 -1.96 -27.58 -22.46
CA THR A 190 -2.31 -28.72 -21.59
C THR A 190 -3.71 -28.57 -21.00
N GLY A 191 -4.11 -27.34 -20.65
CA GLY A 191 -5.47 -27.03 -20.19
C GLY A 191 -6.58 -27.31 -21.22
N MET A 192 -6.24 -27.45 -22.51
CA MET A 192 -7.19 -27.87 -23.57
C MET A 192 -7.48 -29.38 -23.55
N ASN A 193 -6.55 -30.23 -23.10
CA ASN A 193 -6.67 -31.68 -23.22
C ASN A 193 -7.33 -32.37 -22.01
N GLU A 194 -7.46 -31.70 -20.86
CA GLU A 194 -8.05 -32.26 -19.64
C GLU A 194 -9.52 -31.86 -19.39
N ARG A 195 -10.16 -31.13 -20.31
CA ARG A 195 -11.58 -30.75 -20.21
C ARG A 195 -12.39 -31.56 -21.23
N PRO A 196 -13.11 -32.63 -20.83
CA PRO A 196 -13.90 -33.41 -21.76
C PRO A 196 -14.99 -32.53 -22.39
N VAL A 197 -15.01 -32.48 -23.71
CA VAL A 197 -16.14 -31.96 -24.49
C VAL A 197 -17.18 -33.08 -24.53
N ASP A 198 -17.96 -33.24 -23.46
CA ASP A 198 -19.16 -34.06 -23.51
C ASP A 198 -20.32 -33.20 -24.00
N ALA A 199 -20.47 -33.18 -25.33
CA ALA A 199 -21.66 -32.74 -26.02
C ALA A 199 -22.78 -33.79 -25.83
N ASP A 200 -23.36 -33.84 -24.64
CA ASP A 200 -24.75 -34.27 -24.38
C ASP A 200 -24.96 -34.48 -22.86
N SER A 201 -25.25 -33.41 -22.13
CA SER A 201 -26.20 -33.48 -21.01
C SER A 201 -26.63 -32.07 -20.60
N SER A 202 -27.94 -31.85 -20.69
CA SER A 202 -28.63 -30.68 -20.19
C SER A 202 -28.41 -30.50 -18.68
N THR A 203 -28.11 -29.25 -18.29
CA THR A 203 -28.26 -28.69 -16.94
C THR A 203 -27.49 -29.36 -15.81
N GLN A 204 -26.17 -29.17 -15.78
CA GLN A 204 -25.43 -28.97 -14.53
C GLN A 204 -24.51 -27.76 -14.71
N GLU A 205 -24.94 -26.61 -14.18
CA GLU A 205 -24.06 -25.46 -13.96
C GLU A 205 -22.98 -25.87 -12.96
N PHE A 206 -21.80 -26.27 -13.44
CA PHE A 206 -20.61 -26.39 -12.61
C PHE A 206 -20.05 -24.99 -12.33
N VAL A 207 -20.77 -24.25 -11.48
CA VAL A 207 -20.21 -23.11 -10.77
C VAL A 207 -19.16 -23.66 -9.82
N ILE A 208 -17.90 -23.26 -9.99
CA ILE A 208 -16.86 -23.46 -8.98
C ILE A 208 -17.34 -22.72 -7.72
N ASP A 209 -17.89 -23.48 -6.77
CA ASP A 209 -18.41 -22.98 -5.50
C ASP A 209 -17.23 -22.57 -4.60
N TRP A 210 -16.76 -21.34 -4.80
CA TRP A 210 -15.69 -20.73 -4.01
C TRP A 210 -16.03 -20.61 -2.52
N LYS A 211 -17.31 -20.78 -2.13
CA LYS A 211 -17.71 -20.85 -0.71
C LYS A 211 -17.46 -22.23 -0.09
N LYS A 212 -17.42 -23.31 -0.89
CA LYS A 212 -17.09 -24.65 -0.39
C LYS A 212 -15.59 -24.85 -0.11
N GLN A 213 -14.72 -24.14 -0.83
CA GLN A 213 -13.28 -24.16 -0.53
C GLN A 213 -12.90 -23.27 0.67
N ALA A 214 -13.75 -22.31 1.05
CA ALA A 214 -13.56 -21.50 2.26
C ALA A 214 -14.08 -22.17 3.55
N SER A 215 -14.81 -23.29 3.45
CA SER A 215 -15.48 -23.92 4.59
C SER A 215 -14.79 -25.19 5.11
N THR A 216 -13.64 -25.59 4.54
CA THR A 216 -12.80 -26.65 5.12
C THR A 216 -11.66 -26.04 5.92
N VAL A 217 -11.88 -25.97 7.23
CA VAL A 217 -10.87 -25.67 8.26
C VAL A 217 -9.70 -26.64 8.09
N GLY A 218 -8.51 -26.16 7.70
CA GLY A 218 -7.28 -26.92 7.85
C GLY A 218 -6.19 -26.73 6.80
N ASP A 219 -6.52 -26.35 5.56
CA ASP A 219 -5.53 -26.22 4.49
C ASP A 219 -5.53 -24.80 3.91
N THR A 220 -4.65 -23.95 4.47
CA THR A 220 -4.26 -22.68 3.85
C THR A 220 -3.40 -22.89 2.58
N ASP A 221 -3.00 -24.13 2.30
CA ASP A 221 -2.23 -24.54 1.11
C ASP A 221 -3.11 -24.94 -0.10
N ALA A 222 -4.45 -25.00 0.03
CA ALA A 222 -5.33 -25.52 -1.03
C ALA A 222 -5.92 -24.46 -1.99
N LEU A 223 -5.67 -23.17 -1.77
CA LEU A 223 -5.90 -22.12 -2.78
C LEU A 223 -4.68 -22.04 -3.71
N VAL A 224 -4.53 -23.12 -4.46
CA VAL A 224 -3.44 -23.49 -5.38
C VAL A 224 -2.60 -22.31 -5.89
N ASP A 225 -1.36 -22.30 -5.40
CA ASP A 225 -0.14 -21.67 -5.93
C ASP A 225 0.12 -22.16 -7.38
N ASN A 226 -0.75 -21.78 -8.31
CA ASN A 226 -0.54 -22.07 -9.73
C ASN A 226 0.53 -21.10 -10.23
N LYS A 227 1.80 -21.48 -10.05
CA LYS A 227 2.96 -20.73 -10.55
C LYS A 227 2.84 -20.38 -12.04
N ASP A 228 2.14 -21.21 -12.81
CA ASP A 228 1.86 -20.99 -14.23
C ASP A 228 0.90 -19.80 -14.47
N ASP A 229 0.01 -19.50 -13.52
CA ASP A 229 -0.88 -18.33 -13.56
C ASP A 229 -0.14 -17.01 -13.29
N ALA A 230 1.08 -17.04 -12.79
CA ALA A 230 1.95 -15.87 -12.64
C ALA A 230 2.71 -15.52 -13.94
N LEU A 231 2.82 -16.44 -14.89
CA LEU A 231 3.58 -16.22 -16.13
C LEU A 231 2.93 -15.16 -17.02
N VAL A 232 3.76 -14.32 -17.63
CA VAL A 232 3.37 -13.25 -18.57
C VAL A 232 4.08 -13.52 -19.90
N PRO A 233 3.35 -13.75 -21.02
CA PRO A 233 3.96 -14.18 -22.27
C PRO A 233 4.51 -12.99 -23.07
N LEU A 234 5.60 -12.38 -22.60
CA LEU A 234 6.19 -11.18 -23.20
C LEU A 234 6.75 -11.43 -24.61
N GLY A 235 7.35 -12.61 -24.85
CA GLY A 235 7.81 -13.00 -26.19
C GLY A 235 6.65 -13.09 -27.19
N LEU A 236 5.49 -13.59 -26.76
CA LEU A 236 4.28 -13.59 -27.59
C LEU A 236 3.76 -12.16 -27.81
N ALA A 237 3.71 -11.33 -26.76
CA ALA A 237 3.30 -9.93 -26.89
C ALA A 237 4.18 -9.16 -27.89
N ALA A 238 5.51 -9.31 -27.80
CA ALA A 238 6.47 -8.69 -28.71
C ALA A 238 6.26 -9.15 -30.16
N THR A 239 6.04 -10.46 -30.36
CA THR A 239 5.78 -11.05 -31.68
C THR A 239 4.46 -10.55 -32.27
N THR A 240 3.39 -10.47 -31.47
CA THR A 240 2.09 -9.94 -31.89
C THR A 240 2.16 -8.45 -32.25
N ILE A 241 2.90 -7.64 -31.50
CA ILE A 241 3.13 -6.22 -31.83
C ILE A 241 3.85 -6.09 -33.17
N ALA A 242 4.89 -6.90 -33.41
CA ALA A 242 5.61 -6.90 -34.67
C ALA A 242 4.75 -7.35 -35.85
N HIS A 243 3.89 -8.36 -35.65
CA HIS A 243 2.95 -8.81 -36.66
C HIS A 243 1.99 -7.68 -37.02
N ILE A 244 1.34 -7.04 -36.04
CA ILE A 244 0.44 -5.89 -36.28
C ILE A 244 1.18 -4.76 -36.99
N ALA A 245 2.41 -4.45 -36.56
CA ALA A 245 3.23 -3.41 -37.17
C ALA A 245 3.55 -3.67 -38.64
N LYS A 246 3.70 -4.94 -39.04
CA LYS A 246 4.06 -5.39 -40.39
C LYS A 246 2.85 -5.57 -41.32
N THR A 247 1.71 -5.99 -40.79
CA THR A 247 0.52 -6.36 -41.58
C THR A 247 -0.53 -5.25 -41.71
N THR A 248 -0.34 -4.14 -40.98
CA THR A 248 -1.29 -3.02 -40.97
C THR A 248 -0.58 -1.69 -41.11
N GLU A 249 -1.26 -0.65 -41.61
CA GLU A 249 -0.61 0.64 -41.94
C GLU A 249 -0.87 1.77 -40.94
N ASN A 250 -2.10 1.92 -40.40
CA ASN A 250 -2.50 3.05 -39.56
C ASN A 250 -2.93 2.62 -38.14
N GLY A 251 -3.16 3.57 -37.24
CA GLY A 251 -3.71 3.33 -35.91
C GLY A 251 -2.68 2.98 -34.83
N ALA A 252 -2.92 3.46 -33.61
CA ALA A 252 -2.05 3.21 -32.47
C ALA A 252 -2.27 1.82 -31.87
N ILE A 253 -1.19 1.24 -31.34
CA ILE A 253 -1.18 -0.04 -30.63
C ILE A 253 -1.10 0.23 -29.13
N LEU A 254 -2.13 -0.18 -28.37
CA LEU A 254 -2.14 -0.15 -26.91
C LEU A 254 -1.91 -1.55 -26.36
N VAL A 255 -0.91 -1.70 -25.50
CA VAL A 255 -0.52 -2.97 -24.92
C VAL A 255 -0.75 -2.92 -23.41
N PHE A 256 -1.51 -3.88 -22.91
CA PHE A 256 -1.77 -4.03 -21.48
C PHE A 256 -0.83 -5.04 -20.83
N LEU A 257 -0.14 -4.59 -19.79
CA LEU A 257 0.88 -5.33 -19.05
C LEU A 257 0.65 -5.21 -17.53
N PRO A 258 1.11 -6.18 -16.73
CA PRO A 258 0.78 -6.21 -15.31
C PRO A 258 1.55 -5.19 -14.47
N GLY A 259 2.75 -4.77 -14.88
CA GLY A 259 3.57 -3.85 -14.12
C GLY A 259 4.73 -3.25 -14.91
N LEU A 260 5.50 -2.38 -14.23
CA LEU A 260 6.65 -1.69 -14.81
C LEU A 260 7.75 -2.65 -15.29
N ASP A 261 8.02 -3.72 -14.54
CA ASP A 261 9.08 -4.67 -14.89
C ASP A 261 8.78 -5.32 -16.26
N GLU A 262 7.51 -5.64 -16.51
CA GLU A 262 7.05 -6.21 -17.77
C GLU A 262 7.05 -5.19 -18.91
N ILE A 263 6.65 -3.94 -18.64
CA ILE A 263 6.76 -2.82 -19.60
C ILE A 263 8.19 -2.65 -20.10
N VAL A 264 9.15 -2.63 -19.18
CA VAL A 264 10.57 -2.43 -19.50
C VAL A 264 11.15 -3.61 -20.26
N LYS A 265 10.84 -4.84 -19.84
CA LYS A 265 11.30 -6.04 -20.55
C LYS A 265 10.74 -6.11 -21.96
N LEU A 266 9.47 -5.74 -22.15
CA LEU A 266 8.85 -5.75 -23.48
C LEU A 266 9.47 -4.67 -24.39
N ASP A 267 9.71 -3.45 -23.90
CA ASP A 267 10.41 -2.42 -24.66
C ASP A 267 11.82 -2.89 -25.09
N GLN A 268 12.55 -3.55 -24.18
CA GLN A 268 13.84 -4.17 -24.50
C GLN A 268 13.72 -5.23 -25.60
N MET A 269 12.75 -6.14 -25.51
CA MET A 269 12.51 -7.17 -26.53
C MET A 269 12.20 -6.55 -27.90
N LEU A 270 11.35 -5.52 -27.95
CA LEU A 270 11.02 -4.82 -29.20
C LEU A 270 12.26 -4.17 -29.83
N ARG A 271 13.09 -3.49 -29.03
CA ARG A 271 14.24 -2.72 -29.53
C ARG A 271 15.46 -3.57 -29.83
N VAL A 272 15.72 -4.61 -29.04
CA VAL A 272 16.94 -5.44 -29.12
C VAL A 272 16.72 -6.67 -29.99
N ASP A 273 15.67 -7.45 -29.69
CA ASP A 273 15.44 -8.75 -30.35
C ASP A 273 14.81 -8.59 -31.74
N LYS A 274 14.22 -7.42 -32.04
CA LYS A 274 13.62 -7.06 -33.33
C LYS A 274 12.71 -8.17 -33.87
N PRO A 275 11.65 -8.54 -33.13
CA PRO A 275 10.75 -9.61 -33.52
C PRO A 275 10.25 -9.42 -34.96
N LEU A 276 10.24 -10.50 -35.73
CA LEU A 276 9.85 -10.54 -37.16
C LEU A 276 10.64 -9.56 -38.07
N GLY A 277 11.81 -9.12 -37.62
CA GLY A 277 12.68 -8.19 -38.34
C GLY A 277 12.26 -6.72 -38.28
N VAL A 278 11.26 -6.37 -37.47
CA VAL A 278 10.76 -4.98 -37.35
C VAL A 278 11.73 -4.14 -36.52
N ASN A 279 12.15 -2.99 -37.05
CA ASN A 279 13.07 -2.09 -36.35
C ASN A 279 12.33 -1.01 -35.56
N PHE A 280 11.95 -1.32 -34.31
CA PHE A 280 11.29 -0.37 -33.40
C PHE A 280 12.19 0.77 -32.90
N ASN A 281 13.46 0.85 -33.35
CA ASN A 281 14.34 2.00 -33.09
C ASN A 281 14.30 3.03 -34.24
N ASP A 282 13.51 2.80 -35.29
CA ASP A 282 13.29 3.81 -36.31
C ASP A 282 12.22 4.81 -35.83
N ASP A 283 12.68 5.90 -35.22
CA ASP A 283 11.80 6.94 -34.66
C ASP A 283 10.97 7.68 -35.74
N GLN A 284 11.27 7.49 -37.03
CA GLN A 284 10.41 7.98 -38.12
C GLN A 284 9.20 7.08 -38.34
N GLN A 285 9.34 5.77 -38.12
CA GLN A 285 8.26 4.80 -38.31
C GLN A 285 7.50 4.47 -37.03
N PHE A 286 8.17 4.45 -35.87
CA PHE A 286 7.58 3.99 -34.61
C PHE A 286 7.98 4.88 -33.44
N GLN A 287 7.02 5.21 -32.58
CA GLN A 287 7.31 5.79 -31.26
C GLN A 287 6.68 4.94 -30.16
N VAL A 288 7.53 4.41 -29.27
CA VAL A 288 7.14 3.57 -28.13
C VAL A 288 7.07 4.41 -26.87
N PHE A 289 5.89 4.45 -26.24
CA PHE A 289 5.60 5.16 -25.00
C PHE A 289 5.39 4.17 -23.86
N MET A 290 6.07 4.40 -22.73
CA MET A 290 5.84 3.65 -21.50
C MET A 290 4.91 4.43 -20.57
N LEU A 291 3.74 3.88 -20.26
CA LEU A 291 2.78 4.43 -19.32
C LEU A 291 2.71 3.60 -18.05
N HIS A 292 3.20 4.18 -16.96
CA HIS A 292 3.10 3.58 -15.63
C HIS A 292 2.89 4.69 -14.59
N SER A 293 2.27 4.37 -13.45
CA SER A 293 2.04 5.33 -12.36
C SER A 293 3.34 5.91 -11.79
N SER A 294 4.48 5.24 -11.94
CA SER A 294 5.79 5.73 -11.48
C SER A 294 6.56 6.54 -12.52
N ILE A 295 6.06 6.68 -13.77
CA ILE A 295 6.73 7.42 -14.85
C ILE A 295 5.95 8.74 -15.06
N PRO A 296 6.52 9.91 -14.70
CA PRO A 296 5.76 11.17 -14.66
C PRO A 296 5.70 11.88 -16.02
N ASP A 297 6.76 11.81 -16.82
CA ASP A 297 6.97 12.70 -17.96
C ASP A 297 6.32 12.22 -19.27
N SER A 298 6.12 10.90 -19.43
CA SER A 298 5.54 10.31 -20.66
C SER A 298 4.01 10.41 -20.76
N GLN A 299 3.32 10.72 -19.64
CA GLN A 299 1.85 10.77 -19.62
C GLN A 299 1.27 11.95 -20.39
N LYS A 300 2.03 13.04 -20.59
CA LYS A 300 1.55 14.20 -21.36
C LYS A 300 1.83 14.06 -22.85
N THR A 301 3.00 13.55 -23.19
CA THR A 301 3.45 13.43 -24.58
C THR A 301 2.71 12.35 -25.37
N VAL A 302 2.11 11.36 -24.69
CA VAL A 302 1.34 10.30 -25.37
C VAL A 302 0.09 10.82 -26.09
N PHE A 303 -0.43 11.98 -25.66
CA PHE A 303 -1.58 12.63 -26.27
C PHE A 303 -1.22 13.52 -27.47
N ASP A 304 0.07 13.82 -27.65
CA ASP A 304 0.51 14.68 -28.74
C ASP A 304 0.34 13.92 -30.08
N PRO A 305 -0.03 14.63 -31.17
CA PRO A 305 -0.09 14.04 -32.49
C PRO A 305 1.31 13.67 -32.98
N LEU A 306 1.43 12.50 -33.61
CA LEU A 306 2.68 12.04 -34.21
C LEU A 306 2.82 12.55 -35.65
N PRO A 307 4.04 12.61 -36.20
CA PRO A 307 4.26 12.88 -37.62
C PRO A 307 3.55 11.86 -38.53
N ASP A 308 3.14 12.30 -39.72
CA ASP A 308 2.51 11.42 -40.71
C ASP A 308 3.44 10.24 -41.07
N GLY A 309 2.90 9.02 -41.04
CA GLY A 309 3.66 7.79 -41.26
C GLY A 309 4.33 7.21 -40.02
N CYS A 310 4.31 7.91 -38.88
CA CYS A 310 4.82 7.40 -37.61
C CYS A 310 3.70 6.74 -36.77
N ARG A 311 3.91 5.48 -36.38
CA ARG A 311 2.95 4.71 -35.58
C ARG A 311 3.26 4.80 -34.10
N LYS A 312 2.21 5.07 -33.32
CA LYS A 312 2.24 5.11 -31.85
C LYS A 312 2.10 3.71 -31.26
N ILE A 313 2.98 3.34 -30.33
CA ILE A 313 2.93 2.10 -29.54
C ILE A 313 2.96 2.47 -28.06
N ILE A 314 1.99 2.00 -27.28
CA ILE A 314 1.80 2.40 -25.89
C ILE A 314 1.85 1.15 -25.01
N LEU A 315 2.87 1.04 -24.17
CA LEU A 315 3.04 -0.04 -23.22
C LEU A 315 2.52 0.44 -21.85
N SER A 316 1.40 -0.12 -21.38
CA SER A 316 0.65 0.42 -20.24
C SER A 316 0.19 -0.65 -19.27
N THR A 317 0.00 -0.27 -18.00
CA THR A 317 -0.86 -1.03 -17.07
C THR A 317 -2.34 -0.66 -17.25
N ASN A 318 -3.20 -1.14 -16.34
CA ASN A 318 -4.61 -0.74 -16.22
C ASN A 318 -4.84 0.78 -16.04
N ILE A 319 -3.78 1.61 -15.91
CA ILE A 319 -3.91 3.07 -15.93
C ILE A 319 -4.58 3.59 -17.21
N ALA A 320 -4.40 2.88 -18.33
CA ALA A 320 -5.05 3.21 -19.60
C ALA A 320 -6.48 2.67 -19.71
N GLU A 321 -6.96 1.77 -18.84
CA GLU A 321 -8.31 1.16 -18.95
C GLU A 321 -9.42 2.20 -18.73
N THR A 322 -9.34 2.93 -17.62
CA THR A 322 -10.39 3.86 -17.18
C THR A 322 -9.95 5.31 -17.12
N SER A 323 -8.67 5.58 -16.84
CA SER A 323 -8.22 6.91 -16.42
C SER A 323 -7.71 7.79 -17.57
N VAL A 324 -7.46 7.20 -18.75
CA VAL A 324 -6.86 7.89 -19.90
C VAL A 324 -7.54 7.42 -21.18
N THR A 325 -8.05 8.35 -21.98
CA THR A 325 -8.63 8.06 -23.31
C THR A 325 -7.64 8.50 -24.37
N ILE A 326 -7.08 7.56 -25.13
CA ILE A 326 -6.18 7.86 -26.24
C ILE A 326 -6.99 7.69 -27.54
N PRO A 327 -7.31 8.77 -28.27
CA PRO A 327 -8.33 8.75 -29.32
C PRO A 327 -7.92 7.96 -30.58
N ASP A 328 -6.62 7.80 -30.83
CA ASP A 328 -6.05 7.16 -32.02
C ASP A 328 -5.79 5.64 -31.87
N VAL A 329 -6.18 5.03 -30.74
CA VAL A 329 -6.03 3.58 -30.52
C VAL A 329 -6.96 2.78 -31.42
N GLN A 330 -6.37 1.87 -32.19
CA GLN A 330 -7.09 0.95 -33.08
C GLN A 330 -6.80 -0.52 -32.76
N TYR A 331 -5.62 -0.82 -32.23
CA TYR A 331 -5.19 -2.18 -31.89
C TYR A 331 -4.94 -2.26 -30.39
N VAL A 332 -5.55 -3.23 -29.74
CA VAL A 332 -5.32 -3.52 -28.32
C VAL A 332 -4.72 -4.91 -28.19
N VAL A 333 -3.55 -5.02 -27.57
CA VAL A 333 -2.90 -6.28 -27.23
C VAL A 333 -3.00 -6.48 -25.72
N ASP A 334 -3.67 -7.53 -25.29
CA ASP A 334 -3.93 -7.80 -23.88
C ASP A 334 -3.26 -9.10 -23.44
N THR A 335 -2.28 -9.00 -22.54
CA THR A 335 -1.67 -10.19 -21.92
C THR A 335 -2.64 -10.93 -20.99
N GLY A 336 -3.76 -10.29 -20.63
CA GLY A 336 -4.70 -10.79 -19.65
C GLY A 336 -4.05 -10.91 -18.29
N LYS A 337 -3.28 -9.91 -17.83
CA LYS A 337 -2.62 -9.94 -16.51
C LYS A 337 -2.60 -8.53 -15.93
N SER A 338 -2.94 -8.38 -14.66
CA SER A 338 -2.76 -7.12 -13.92
C SER A 338 -2.29 -7.41 -12.48
N ARG A 339 -1.56 -6.48 -11.86
CA ARG A 339 -1.12 -6.60 -10.46
C ARG A 339 -2.21 -6.01 -9.54
N GLU A 340 -2.68 -6.81 -8.59
CA GLU A 340 -3.58 -6.38 -7.51
C GLU A 340 -2.90 -6.48 -6.14
N LYS A 341 -3.28 -5.63 -5.19
CA LYS A 341 -2.79 -5.69 -3.81
C LYS A 341 -3.61 -6.73 -3.01
N ARG A 342 -3.25 -8.02 -3.05
CA ARG A 342 -3.40 -9.02 -1.96
C ARG A 342 -2.65 -10.31 -2.26
N TYR A 343 -2.59 -11.18 -1.24
CA TYR A 343 -2.14 -12.57 -1.28
C TYR A 343 -2.38 -13.16 -2.67
N ASP A 344 -1.27 -13.50 -3.30
CA ASP A 344 -1.08 -13.82 -4.71
C ASP A 344 -2.33 -14.12 -5.53
N GLN A 345 -2.88 -13.09 -6.18
CA GLN A 345 -3.71 -13.29 -7.37
C GLN A 345 -3.48 -12.15 -8.36
N MET A 346 -2.79 -12.46 -9.46
CA MET A 346 -2.84 -11.67 -10.68
C MET A 346 -4.19 -11.91 -11.35
N ARG A 347 -5.07 -10.90 -11.35
CA ARG A 347 -6.29 -10.92 -12.16
C ARG A 347 -6.49 -9.64 -12.94
N ARG A 348 -7.36 -9.75 -13.94
CA ARG A 348 -7.13 -9.27 -15.31
C ARG A 348 -8.04 -8.09 -15.66
N ILE A 349 -7.61 -7.37 -16.69
CA ILE A 349 -8.28 -6.20 -17.25
C ILE A 349 -9.61 -6.61 -17.88
N THR A 350 -10.63 -5.81 -17.59
CA THR A 350 -11.92 -5.94 -18.24
C THR A 350 -11.75 -5.45 -19.67
N ALA A 351 -12.01 -6.32 -20.64
CA ALA A 351 -11.94 -5.96 -22.06
C ALA A 351 -12.73 -4.67 -22.29
N LEU A 352 -12.06 -3.60 -22.75
CA LEU A 352 -12.60 -2.42 -23.41
C LEU A 352 -11.47 -1.44 -23.66
N GLN A 353 -11.20 -1.05 -24.92
CA GLN A 353 -10.69 0.27 -25.35
C GLN A 353 -10.51 0.39 -26.88
N ALA A 354 -10.54 -0.71 -27.64
CA ALA A 354 -10.73 -0.61 -29.09
C ALA A 354 -12.20 -0.26 -29.38
N GLY A 355 -12.50 0.63 -30.33
CA GLY A 355 -13.90 0.91 -30.71
C GLY A 355 -14.53 2.21 -30.18
N ARG A 356 -13.78 3.12 -29.54
CA ARG A 356 -14.35 4.41 -29.04
C ARG A 356 -14.60 5.43 -30.16
N VAL A 357 -13.72 5.50 -31.15
CA VAL A 357 -13.74 6.53 -32.22
C VAL A 357 -13.87 5.91 -33.62
N GLN A 358 -13.50 4.63 -33.76
CA GLN A 358 -13.53 3.89 -35.03
C GLN A 358 -13.45 2.37 -34.79
N ASN A 359 -13.67 1.56 -35.83
CA ASN A 359 -13.55 0.09 -35.77
C ASN A 359 -12.18 -0.34 -35.21
N GLY A 360 -12.18 -1.30 -34.30
CA GLY A 360 -10.99 -1.72 -33.56
C GLY A 360 -10.66 -3.21 -33.68
N ASN A 361 -9.43 -3.58 -33.31
CA ASN A 361 -9.00 -4.98 -33.21
C ASN A 361 -8.49 -5.26 -31.79
N TYR A 362 -8.91 -6.38 -31.22
CA TYR A 362 -8.53 -6.82 -29.87
C TYR A 362 -7.84 -8.18 -29.95
N TYR A 363 -6.60 -8.24 -29.47
CA TYR A 363 -5.72 -9.41 -29.45
C TYR A 363 -5.58 -9.89 -28.01
N ALA A 364 -6.32 -10.93 -27.65
CA ALA A 364 -6.25 -11.59 -26.36
C ALA A 364 -5.17 -12.68 -26.39
N LEU A 365 -4.09 -12.51 -25.63
CA LEU A 365 -2.98 -13.47 -25.57
C LEU A 365 -3.26 -14.69 -24.67
N PHE A 366 -4.54 -15.07 -24.55
CA PHE A 366 -5.03 -16.21 -23.79
C PHE A 366 -6.14 -16.91 -24.57
N THR A 367 -6.38 -18.19 -24.26
CA THR A 367 -7.37 -19.01 -24.98
C THR A 367 -8.81 -18.52 -24.76
N ARG A 368 -9.71 -18.86 -25.68
CA ARG A 368 -11.15 -18.59 -25.49
C ARG A 368 -11.71 -19.40 -24.32
N SER A 369 -11.26 -20.64 -24.14
CA SER A 369 -11.64 -21.46 -22.97
C SER A 369 -11.18 -20.81 -21.66
N ARG A 370 -9.98 -20.21 -21.64
CA ARG A 370 -9.53 -19.40 -20.51
C ARG A 370 -10.48 -18.24 -20.28
N ARG A 371 -10.87 -17.49 -21.33
CA ARG A 371 -11.84 -16.38 -21.25
C ARG A 371 -13.16 -16.77 -20.62
N GLU A 372 -13.73 -17.89 -21.03
CA GLU A 372 -15.02 -18.38 -20.52
C GLU A 372 -14.91 -18.85 -19.06
N SER A 373 -13.73 -19.33 -18.62
CA SER A 373 -13.48 -19.65 -17.21
C SER A 373 -13.21 -18.43 -16.32
N MET A 374 -13.03 -17.24 -16.89
CA MET A 374 -12.77 -16.03 -16.12
C MET A 374 -14.07 -15.48 -15.50
N ARG A 375 -13.97 -14.95 -14.28
CA ARG A 375 -15.06 -14.19 -13.67
C ARG A 375 -15.25 -12.90 -14.48
N ALA A 376 -16.50 -12.56 -14.78
CA ALA A 376 -16.83 -11.35 -15.55
C ALA A 376 -16.46 -10.04 -14.85
N ILE A 377 -16.32 -10.07 -13.52
CA ILE A 377 -15.96 -8.92 -12.66
C ILE A 377 -14.89 -9.39 -11.67
N GLY A 378 -13.95 -8.51 -11.34
CA GLY A 378 -12.95 -8.72 -10.29
C GLY A 378 -13.59 -9.03 -8.93
N LEU A 379 -12.83 -9.67 -8.03
CA LEU A 379 -13.33 -9.89 -6.67
C LEU A 379 -13.43 -8.53 -5.95
N PRO A 380 -14.58 -8.18 -5.36
CA PRO A 380 -14.77 -6.92 -4.65
C PRO A 380 -13.69 -6.69 -3.61
N GLU A 381 -13.20 -5.46 -3.52
CA GLU A 381 -12.09 -5.13 -2.62
C GLU A 381 -12.41 -5.47 -1.16
N LEU A 382 -13.67 -5.30 -0.74
CA LEU A 382 -14.13 -5.68 0.60
C LEU A 382 -13.89 -7.17 0.94
N LEU A 383 -13.92 -8.07 -0.04
CA LEU A 383 -13.61 -9.49 0.17
C LEU A 383 -12.10 -9.76 0.14
N ARG A 384 -11.34 -8.80 -0.38
CA ARG A 384 -9.92 -8.91 -0.69
C ARG A 384 -9.05 -7.75 -0.13
N SER A 385 -9.41 -7.05 0.95
CA SER A 385 -8.52 -6.08 1.64
C SER A 385 -8.54 -6.21 3.17
N ASP A 386 -7.48 -5.74 3.84
CA ASP A 386 -7.46 -5.65 5.31
C ASP A 386 -8.65 -4.80 5.76
N LEU A 387 -9.41 -5.31 6.74
CA LEU A 387 -10.67 -4.70 7.17
C LEU A 387 -10.49 -3.80 8.40
N GLN A 388 -9.28 -3.63 8.94
CA GLN A 388 -9.07 -2.79 10.13
C GLN A 388 -9.57 -1.35 9.95
N GLU A 389 -9.22 -0.70 8.84
CA GLU A 389 -9.62 0.68 8.57
C GLU A 389 -11.14 0.80 8.42
N ILE A 390 -11.78 -0.10 7.67
CA ILE A 390 -13.23 -0.08 7.48
C ILE A 390 -13.99 -0.43 8.76
N CYS A 391 -13.49 -1.36 9.57
CA CYS A 391 -14.08 -1.70 10.86
C CYS A 391 -14.03 -0.50 11.83
N LEU A 392 -12.94 0.27 11.78
CA LEU A 392 -12.78 1.48 12.57
C LEU A 392 -13.73 2.60 12.09
N ASP A 393 -13.88 2.76 10.78
CA ASP A 393 -14.83 3.70 10.17
C ASP A 393 -16.29 3.37 10.51
N VAL A 394 -16.67 2.09 10.51
CA VAL A 394 -18.01 1.66 10.96
C VAL A 394 -18.28 2.16 12.37
N LYS A 395 -17.30 2.02 13.27
CA LYS A 395 -17.47 2.42 14.68
C LYS A 395 -17.40 3.92 14.88
N SER A 396 -16.65 4.65 14.06
CA SER A 396 -16.58 6.12 14.14
C SER A 396 -17.90 6.79 13.79
N GLN A 397 -18.70 6.16 12.92
CA GLN A 397 -20.03 6.63 12.49
C GLN A 397 -21.15 6.45 13.54
N ALA A 398 -20.80 6.07 14.78
CA ALA A 398 -21.74 5.89 15.90
C ALA A 398 -22.90 4.92 15.63
N PHE A 399 -22.74 3.99 14.69
CA PHE A 399 -23.68 2.89 14.54
C PHE A 399 -23.67 2.04 15.80
N LYS A 400 -24.84 1.86 16.41
CA LYS A 400 -25.00 1.05 17.63
C LYS A 400 -24.88 -0.46 17.39
N MET A 401 -24.83 -0.89 16.13
CA MET A 401 -24.77 -2.31 15.77
C MET A 401 -23.34 -2.84 15.74
N PRO A 402 -23.14 -4.15 15.92
CA PRO A 402 -21.85 -4.80 15.73
C PRO A 402 -21.30 -4.59 14.32
N VAL A 403 -19.97 -4.53 14.18
CA VAL A 403 -19.32 -4.32 12.86
C VAL A 403 -19.68 -5.44 11.88
N ARG A 404 -19.71 -6.68 12.37
CA ARG A 404 -20.08 -7.86 11.58
C ARG A 404 -21.46 -7.69 10.95
N ASP A 405 -22.45 -7.21 11.70
CA ASP A 405 -23.83 -7.05 11.22
C ASP A 405 -23.94 -5.88 10.23
N PHE A 406 -23.12 -4.85 10.40
CA PHE A 406 -23.03 -3.76 9.44
C PHE A 406 -22.49 -4.27 8.09
N LEU A 407 -21.34 -4.94 8.10
CA LEU A 407 -20.68 -5.45 6.89
C LEU A 407 -21.46 -6.60 6.22
N ALA A 408 -22.29 -7.33 6.96
CA ALA A 408 -23.24 -8.29 6.41
C ALA A 408 -24.27 -7.64 5.45
N GLY A 409 -24.46 -6.32 5.55
CA GLY A 409 -25.34 -5.55 4.66
C GLY A 409 -24.74 -5.20 3.29
N ALA A 410 -23.46 -5.53 3.04
CA ALA A 410 -22.79 -5.31 1.76
C ALA A 410 -23.45 -6.08 0.60
N LEU A 411 -23.16 -5.64 -0.63
CA LEU A 411 -23.57 -6.36 -1.85
C LEU A 411 -23.06 -7.80 -1.85
N GLU A 412 -21.77 -7.98 -1.53
CA GLU A 412 -21.16 -9.27 -1.23
C GLU A 412 -20.42 -9.13 0.11
N PRO A 413 -20.91 -9.74 1.20
CA PRO A 413 -20.34 -9.54 2.54
C PRO A 413 -19.00 -10.29 2.70
N PRO A 414 -18.03 -9.70 3.43
CA PRO A 414 -16.77 -10.36 3.75
C PRO A 414 -16.99 -11.59 4.64
N SER A 415 -15.99 -12.48 4.68
CA SER A 415 -16.06 -13.64 5.56
C SER A 415 -16.07 -13.22 7.02
N ALA A 416 -16.83 -13.94 7.82
CA ALA A 416 -16.98 -13.67 9.25
C ALA A 416 -15.63 -13.73 9.99
N VAL A 417 -14.73 -14.61 9.52
CA VAL A 417 -13.36 -14.78 10.04
C VAL A 417 -12.47 -13.58 9.72
N ALA A 418 -12.58 -12.99 8.52
CA ALA A 418 -11.81 -11.80 8.15
C ALA A 418 -12.19 -10.61 9.03
N VAL A 419 -13.49 -10.41 9.28
CA VAL A 419 -13.99 -9.37 10.19
C VAL A 419 -13.49 -9.60 11.61
N ASP A 420 -13.60 -10.83 12.14
CA ASP A 420 -13.14 -11.14 13.50
C ASP A 420 -11.62 -10.97 13.67
N THR A 421 -10.85 -11.20 12.60
CA THR A 421 -9.40 -10.98 12.61
C THR A 421 -9.09 -9.50 12.70
N ALA A 422 -9.69 -8.68 11.84
CA ALA A 422 -9.52 -7.23 11.88
C ALA A 422 -9.96 -6.62 13.23
N MET A 423 -11.06 -7.11 13.80
CA MET A 423 -11.52 -6.66 15.13
C MET A 423 -10.52 -7.04 16.22
N ARG A 424 -10.01 -8.27 16.24
CA ARG A 424 -8.96 -8.69 17.17
C ARG A 424 -7.70 -7.84 17.03
N ASP A 425 -7.28 -7.54 15.81
CA ASP A 425 -6.11 -6.71 15.54
C ASP A 425 -6.30 -5.27 16.05
N LEU A 426 -7.48 -4.67 15.83
CA LEU A 426 -7.82 -3.35 16.40
C LEU A 426 -7.89 -3.36 17.94
N THR A 427 -8.35 -4.45 18.56
CA THR A 427 -8.33 -4.63 20.01
C THR A 427 -6.89 -4.70 20.53
N MET A 428 -6.02 -5.51 19.89
CA MET A 428 -4.59 -5.57 20.23
C MET A 428 -3.87 -4.24 20.01
N LEU A 429 -4.30 -3.46 19.02
CA LEU A 429 -3.81 -2.10 18.79
C LEU A 429 -4.23 -1.12 19.91
N GLY A 430 -5.28 -1.43 20.65
CA GLY A 430 -5.90 -0.57 21.66
C GLY A 430 -6.87 0.46 21.08
N ALA A 431 -7.33 0.27 19.83
CA ALA A 431 -8.25 1.17 19.16
C ALA A 431 -9.71 0.93 19.59
N ILE A 432 -10.06 -0.31 19.91
CA ILE A 432 -11.40 -0.70 20.35
C ILE A 432 -11.33 -1.58 21.60
N THR A 433 -12.36 -1.52 22.44
CA THR A 433 -12.53 -2.43 23.59
C THR A 433 -13.08 -3.78 23.17
N GLU A 434 -13.10 -4.76 24.08
CA GLU A 434 -13.69 -6.09 23.84
C GLU A 434 -15.20 -6.02 23.53
N GLU A 435 -15.88 -5.00 24.05
CA GLU A 435 -17.30 -4.70 23.76
C GLU A 435 -17.50 -3.90 22.47
N GLU A 436 -16.46 -3.81 21.63
CA GLU A 436 -16.43 -3.07 20.37
C GLU A 436 -16.70 -1.56 20.51
N ASN A 437 -16.29 -0.94 21.62
CA ASN A 437 -16.38 0.52 21.81
C ASN A 437 -15.08 1.21 21.40
N LEU A 438 -15.16 2.39 20.77
CA LEU A 438 -13.98 3.18 20.44
C LEU A 438 -13.30 3.74 21.70
N THR A 439 -12.00 3.45 21.82
CA THR A 439 -11.13 4.08 22.81
C THR A 439 -10.79 5.53 22.39
N PRO A 440 -10.22 6.37 23.27
CA PRO A 440 -9.70 7.69 22.87
C PRO A 440 -8.66 7.59 21.75
N LEU A 441 -7.78 6.58 21.80
CA LEU A 441 -6.84 6.28 20.72
C LEU A 441 -7.59 5.92 19.44
N GLY A 442 -8.56 5.00 19.48
CA GLY A 442 -9.33 4.60 18.30
C GLY A 442 -10.06 5.74 17.61
N ARG A 443 -10.64 6.67 18.39
CA ARG A 443 -11.26 7.89 17.83
C ARG A 443 -10.28 8.76 17.07
N LEU A 444 -9.05 8.89 17.56
CA LEU A 444 -8.01 9.63 16.86
C LEU A 444 -7.51 8.86 15.63
N LEU A 445 -7.30 7.55 15.74
CA LEU A 445 -6.87 6.73 14.60
C LEU A 445 -7.89 6.77 13.45
N ALA A 446 -9.19 6.79 13.76
CA ALA A 446 -10.27 6.89 12.77
C ALA A 446 -10.29 8.22 12.02
N SER A 447 -9.70 9.29 12.58
CA SER A 447 -9.65 10.59 11.90
C SER A 447 -8.38 10.80 11.08
N LEU A 448 -7.35 9.96 11.29
CA LEU A 448 -6.09 10.05 10.57
C LEU A 448 -6.20 9.39 9.19
N PRO A 449 -5.67 10.00 8.11
CA PRO A 449 -5.74 9.44 6.76
C PRO A 449 -4.63 8.43 6.48
N VAL A 450 -4.40 7.51 7.42
CA VAL A 450 -3.39 6.44 7.36
C VAL A 450 -3.89 5.18 8.07
N HIS A 451 -3.33 4.03 7.71
CA HIS A 451 -3.64 2.76 8.38
C HIS A 451 -3.52 2.86 9.92
N PRO A 452 -4.43 2.26 10.72
CA PRO A 452 -4.44 2.40 12.18
C PRO A 452 -3.10 2.15 12.87
N SER A 453 -2.32 1.15 12.44
CA SER A 453 -0.99 0.86 13.00
C SER A 453 0.01 2.01 12.79
N LEU A 454 -0.02 2.67 11.62
CA LEU A 454 0.79 3.85 11.32
C LEU A 454 0.26 5.09 12.06
N GLY A 455 -1.05 5.19 12.25
CA GLY A 455 -1.63 6.21 13.12
C GLY A 455 -1.11 6.08 14.55
N LYS A 456 -1.07 4.86 15.10
CA LYS A 456 -0.50 4.60 16.44
C LYS A 456 0.97 4.98 16.49
N MET A 457 1.75 4.68 15.44
CA MET A 457 3.15 5.11 15.31
C MET A 457 3.30 6.64 15.40
N ILE A 458 2.43 7.41 14.76
CA ILE A 458 2.42 8.89 14.85
C ILE A 458 2.12 9.35 16.28
N VAL A 459 1.13 8.73 16.94
CA VAL A 459 0.82 9.03 18.35
C VAL A 459 1.99 8.70 19.26
N LEU A 460 2.68 7.58 19.04
CA LEU A 460 3.94 7.29 19.75
C LEU A 460 5.01 8.35 19.47
N GLY A 461 5.07 8.90 18.26
CA GLY A 461 5.93 10.04 17.92
C GLY A 461 5.66 11.28 18.78
N LEU A 462 4.40 11.55 19.14
CA LEU A 462 4.05 12.60 20.11
C LEU A 462 4.59 12.28 21.50
N ILE A 463 4.44 11.03 21.94
CA ILE A 463 4.85 10.57 23.27
C ILE A 463 6.36 10.63 23.43
N PHE A 464 7.08 10.12 22.44
CA PHE A 464 8.54 10.02 22.45
C PHE A 464 9.26 11.23 21.83
N ARG A 465 8.52 12.31 21.52
CA ARG A 465 9.06 13.58 21.03
C ARG A 465 9.91 13.43 19.77
N CYS A 466 9.43 12.61 18.85
CA CYS A 466 9.99 12.38 17.51
C CYS A 466 8.90 12.48 16.43
N LEU A 467 8.07 13.52 16.51
CA LEU A 467 6.84 13.61 15.72
C LEU A 467 7.06 13.76 14.21
N ASP A 468 7.97 14.65 13.80
CA ASP A 468 8.21 14.99 12.39
C ASP A 468 8.59 13.76 11.55
N PRO A 469 9.55 12.91 11.98
CA PRO A 469 9.82 11.64 11.32
C PRO A 469 8.60 10.72 11.22
N MET A 470 7.82 10.57 12.29
CA MET A 470 6.69 9.64 12.31
C MET A 470 5.55 10.10 11.38
N ILE A 471 5.27 11.41 11.33
CA ILE A 471 4.30 11.98 10.38
C ILE A 471 4.75 11.75 8.93
N ILE A 472 6.02 12.02 8.62
CA ILE A 472 6.55 11.84 7.26
C ILE A 472 6.47 10.37 6.84
N LEU A 473 6.86 9.45 7.72
CA LEU A 473 6.81 8.01 7.44
C LEU A 473 5.38 7.50 7.29
N GLY A 474 4.46 7.91 8.16
CA GLY A 474 3.03 7.57 8.04
C GLY A 474 2.43 8.09 6.74
N ALA A 475 2.75 9.33 6.36
CA ALA A 475 2.31 9.93 5.11
C ALA A 475 2.91 9.25 3.86
N ALA A 476 4.12 8.71 3.95
CA ALA A 476 4.80 8.09 2.81
C ALA A 476 4.36 6.65 2.53
N ALA A 477 3.85 5.91 3.52
CA ALA A 477 3.64 4.47 3.43
C ALA A 477 2.71 4.00 2.30
N HIS A 478 1.71 4.80 1.94
CA HIS A 478 0.72 4.46 0.88
C HIS A 478 0.88 5.30 -0.38
N GLU A 479 1.87 6.20 -0.41
CA GLU A 479 2.13 7.09 -1.53
C GLU A 479 3.08 6.45 -2.55
N ARG A 480 3.19 7.10 -3.72
CA ARG A 480 4.22 6.71 -4.69
C ARG A 480 5.61 6.85 -4.05
N PRO A 481 6.58 5.98 -4.40
CA PRO A 481 7.94 6.09 -3.90
C PRO A 481 8.52 7.49 -4.14
N LEU A 482 9.23 8.02 -3.14
CA LEU A 482 9.85 9.34 -3.22
C LEU A 482 10.92 9.41 -4.34
N PHE A 483 11.65 8.32 -4.55
CA PHE A 483 12.68 8.22 -5.57
C PHE A 483 12.12 7.70 -6.89
N ALA A 484 12.31 8.47 -7.97
CA ALA A 484 12.16 7.96 -9.32
C ALA A 484 13.23 6.89 -9.59
N SER A 485 12.84 5.80 -10.25
CA SER A 485 13.74 4.70 -10.59
C SER A 485 13.78 4.47 -12.10
N PRO A 486 14.34 5.41 -12.88
CA PRO A 486 14.58 5.19 -14.30
C PRO A 486 15.57 4.04 -14.51
N VAL A 487 15.18 3.09 -15.35
CA VAL A 487 15.89 1.80 -15.55
C VAL A 487 17.35 2.03 -15.96
N GLU A 488 17.58 2.93 -16.91
CA GLU A 488 18.91 3.26 -17.45
C GLU A 488 19.89 3.78 -16.38
N LYS A 489 19.35 4.43 -15.35
CA LYS A 489 20.11 5.13 -14.30
C LYS A 489 20.05 4.42 -12.96
N ARG A 490 19.67 3.13 -12.94
CA ARG A 490 19.49 2.35 -11.70
C ARG A 490 20.70 2.40 -10.77
N ARG A 491 21.91 2.14 -11.27
CA ARG A 491 23.15 2.19 -10.45
C ARG A 491 23.39 3.57 -9.81
N THR A 492 23.07 4.65 -10.53
CA THR A 492 23.20 6.00 -9.99
C THR A 492 22.13 6.32 -8.94
N VAL A 493 20.91 5.82 -9.13
CA VAL A 493 19.84 5.92 -8.12
C VAL A 493 20.22 5.15 -6.87
N ASP A 494 20.77 3.95 -6.99
CA ASP A 494 21.20 3.14 -5.86
C ASP A 494 22.31 3.83 -5.07
N ALA A 495 23.29 4.45 -5.75
CA ALA A 495 24.33 5.24 -5.10
C ALA A 495 23.77 6.47 -4.35
N VAL A 496 22.78 7.16 -4.93
CA VAL A 496 22.07 8.27 -4.28
C VAL A 496 21.32 7.79 -3.03
N LYS A 497 20.59 6.68 -3.13
CA LYS A 497 19.87 6.05 -2.02
C LYS A 497 20.81 5.67 -0.89
N SER A 498 21.94 5.01 -1.20
CA SER A 498 22.96 4.68 -0.20
C SER A 498 23.54 5.94 0.47
N ALA A 499 23.76 7.03 -0.27
CA ALA A 499 24.24 8.29 0.31
C ALA A 499 23.23 8.90 1.30
N PHE A 500 21.93 8.82 1.03
CA PHE A 500 20.89 9.25 1.97
C PHE A 500 20.69 8.29 3.14
N SER A 501 20.91 6.99 2.95
CA SER A 501 20.82 5.99 4.03
C SER A 501 21.99 6.11 5.02
N ARG A 502 23.16 6.62 4.59
CA ARG A 502 24.37 6.69 5.41
C ARG A 502 24.71 5.31 5.99
N THR A 503 24.90 5.21 7.30
CA THR A 503 25.15 3.97 8.05
C THR A 503 23.89 3.37 8.68
N SER A 504 22.71 3.94 8.42
CA SER A 504 21.48 3.60 9.15
C SER A 504 20.96 2.19 8.88
N GLN A 505 21.29 1.61 7.71
CA GLN A 505 20.76 0.32 7.24
C GLN A 505 19.22 0.30 7.22
N SER A 506 18.63 1.42 6.78
CA SER A 506 17.18 1.66 6.79
C SER A 506 16.72 2.44 5.56
N ASP A 507 15.75 1.86 4.82
CA ASP A 507 15.05 2.53 3.72
C ASP A 507 14.20 3.69 4.25
N HIS A 508 13.61 3.53 5.43
CA HIS A 508 12.79 4.55 6.07
C HIS A 508 13.60 5.79 6.48
N ILE A 509 14.77 5.60 7.08
CA ILE A 509 15.68 6.71 7.42
C ILE A 509 16.26 7.35 6.17
N MET A 510 16.57 6.57 5.13
CA MET A 510 16.93 7.11 3.82
C MET A 510 15.84 8.05 3.29
N LEU A 511 14.58 7.62 3.31
CA LEU A 511 13.44 8.43 2.87
C LEU A 511 13.34 9.72 3.70
N LEU A 512 13.45 9.62 5.03
CA LEU A 512 13.43 10.77 5.94
C LEU A 512 14.52 11.79 5.61
N ASN A 513 15.76 11.32 5.43
CA ASN A 513 16.90 12.19 5.11
C ASN A 513 16.69 12.91 3.77
N ALA A 514 16.20 12.20 2.76
CA ALA A 514 15.92 12.77 1.45
C ALA A 514 14.76 13.78 1.50
N PHE A 515 13.67 13.44 2.17
CA PHE A 515 12.51 14.31 2.33
C PHE A 515 12.86 15.59 3.10
N SER A 516 13.54 15.47 4.23
CA SER A 516 13.97 16.62 5.05
C SER A 516 14.87 17.55 4.25
N LYS A 517 15.82 17.02 3.48
CA LYS A 517 16.68 17.85 2.63
C LYS A 517 15.91 18.51 1.48
N ALA A 518 14.98 17.79 0.85
CA ALA A 518 14.12 18.34 -0.19
C ALA A 518 13.22 19.47 0.36
N ARG A 519 12.69 19.31 1.57
CA ARG A 519 11.89 20.33 2.27
C ARG A 519 12.72 21.57 2.59
N GLU A 520 13.95 21.41 3.08
CA GLU A 520 14.87 22.52 3.34
C GLU A 520 15.14 23.32 2.06
N ILE A 521 15.54 22.67 0.96
CA ILE A 521 15.79 23.36 -0.31
C ILE A 521 14.53 24.03 -0.86
N SER A 522 13.37 23.38 -0.74
CA SER A 522 12.09 23.94 -1.19
C SER A 522 11.69 25.18 -0.38
N SER A 523 12.11 25.29 0.88
CA SER A 523 11.82 26.45 1.74
C SER A 523 12.62 27.70 1.40
N LEU A 524 13.72 27.58 0.65
CA LEU A 524 14.58 28.70 0.24
C LEU A 524 13.97 29.59 -0.85
N ASN A 525 12.72 29.33 -1.27
CA ASN A 525 11.97 30.08 -2.30
C ASN A 525 12.73 30.24 -3.64
N SER A 526 13.59 29.29 -4.00
CA SER A 526 14.31 29.26 -5.28
C SER A 526 13.83 28.10 -6.16
N PRO A 527 12.89 28.34 -7.10
CA PRO A 527 12.32 27.28 -7.95
C PRO A 527 13.39 26.54 -8.76
N SER A 528 14.42 27.25 -9.22
CA SER A 528 15.54 26.66 -9.98
C SER A 528 16.39 25.73 -9.10
N ALA A 529 16.71 26.14 -7.87
CA ALA A 529 17.47 25.28 -6.95
C ALA A 529 16.69 24.02 -6.57
N THR A 530 15.38 24.14 -6.30
CA THR A 530 14.50 23.01 -6.02
C THR A 530 14.42 22.05 -7.21
N TYR A 531 14.21 22.58 -8.42
CA TYR A 531 14.17 21.77 -9.64
C TYR A 531 15.50 21.01 -9.86
N ASN A 532 16.62 21.71 -9.76
CA ASN A 532 17.94 21.12 -9.91
C ASN A 532 18.23 20.03 -8.86
N PHE A 533 17.83 20.26 -7.61
CA PHE A 533 17.97 19.28 -6.53
C PHE A 533 17.15 18.02 -6.81
N PHE A 534 15.87 18.19 -7.18
CA PHE A 534 14.96 17.07 -7.42
C PHE A 534 15.46 16.21 -8.60
N ASN A 535 15.91 16.85 -9.67
CA ASN A 535 16.49 16.14 -10.82
C ASN A 535 17.81 15.44 -10.48
N LYS A 536 18.71 16.11 -9.74
CA LYS A 536 20.02 15.55 -9.39
C LYS A 536 19.91 14.31 -8.51
N TYR A 537 18.95 14.30 -7.59
CA TYR A 537 18.78 13.22 -6.61
C TYR A 537 17.60 12.29 -6.93
N PHE A 538 17.04 12.38 -8.15
CA PHE A 538 15.93 11.56 -8.60
C PHE A 538 14.70 11.61 -7.68
N ILE A 539 14.43 12.76 -7.06
CA ILE A 539 13.25 12.93 -6.20
C ILE A 539 12.05 13.28 -7.06
N HIS A 540 11.01 12.45 -6.96
CA HIS A 540 9.77 12.65 -7.68
C HIS A 540 8.95 13.79 -7.07
N ARG A 541 8.80 14.90 -7.82
CA ARG A 541 8.12 16.11 -7.33
C ARG A 541 6.67 15.87 -6.89
N GLY A 542 5.93 15.06 -7.65
CA GLY A 542 4.55 14.71 -7.28
C GLY A 542 4.48 13.92 -5.97
N ALA A 543 5.41 12.99 -5.75
CA ALA A 543 5.45 12.17 -4.53
C ALA A 543 5.82 13.03 -3.32
N PHE A 544 6.85 13.87 -3.46
CA PHE A 544 7.24 14.82 -2.41
C PHE A 544 6.07 15.72 -2.01
N ASN A 545 5.35 16.30 -2.99
CA ASN A 545 4.20 17.16 -2.72
C ASN A 545 3.05 16.41 -2.06
N SER A 546 2.73 15.18 -2.51
CA SER A 546 1.71 14.35 -1.88
C SER A 546 2.05 14.04 -0.43
N ILE A 547 3.27 13.57 -0.15
CA ILE A 547 3.74 13.25 1.21
C ILE A 547 3.67 14.50 2.09
N ALA A 548 4.17 15.65 1.61
CA ALA A 548 4.12 16.90 2.36
C ALA A 548 2.69 17.38 2.65
N SER A 549 1.76 17.16 1.71
CA SER A 549 0.35 17.51 1.88
C SER A 549 -0.34 16.60 2.90
N THR A 550 -0.15 15.29 2.80
CA THR A 550 -0.69 14.31 3.75
C THR A 550 -0.11 14.53 5.14
N ALA A 551 1.18 14.80 5.26
CA ALA A 551 1.84 15.16 6.51
C ALA A 551 1.23 16.40 7.17
N ARG A 552 0.98 17.47 6.39
CA ARG A 552 0.31 18.67 6.88
C ARG A 552 -1.12 18.40 7.34
N GLN A 553 -1.86 17.56 6.62
CA GLN A 553 -3.22 17.18 7.04
C GLN A 553 -3.21 16.43 8.38
N ILE A 554 -2.25 15.52 8.56
CA ILE A 554 -2.07 14.81 9.84
C ILE A 554 -1.79 15.82 10.95
N GLU A 555 -0.87 16.78 10.72
CA GLU A 555 -0.59 17.85 11.69
C GLU A 555 -1.84 18.68 12.01
N GLU A 556 -2.64 19.06 11.01
CA GLU A 556 -3.89 19.80 11.19
C GLU A 556 -4.91 19.00 12.04
N ILE A 557 -5.04 17.70 11.81
CA ILE A 557 -5.92 16.82 12.62
C ILE A 557 -5.42 16.75 14.07
N LEU A 558 -4.09 16.66 14.28
CA LEU A 558 -3.49 16.70 15.61
C LEU A 558 -3.71 18.05 16.31
N GLN A 559 -3.73 19.16 15.56
CA GLN A 559 -4.06 20.49 16.09
C GLN A 559 -5.55 20.59 16.46
N GLN A 560 -6.44 20.14 15.58
CA GLN A 560 -7.89 20.19 15.79
C GLN A 560 -8.35 19.30 16.95
N SER A 561 -7.69 18.16 17.15
CA SER A 561 -7.89 17.30 18.32
C SER A 561 -7.36 17.92 19.63
N GLY A 562 -6.55 18.97 19.55
CA GLY A 562 -5.97 19.66 20.69
C GLY A 562 -4.71 18.98 21.26
N LEU A 563 -4.09 18.06 20.50
CA LEU A 563 -2.91 17.33 20.94
C LEU A 563 -1.61 18.11 20.70
N ILE A 564 -1.60 18.98 19.70
CA ILE A 564 -0.48 19.89 19.42
C ILE A 564 -0.99 21.33 19.28
N GLN A 565 -0.18 22.30 19.69
CA GLN A 565 -0.54 23.70 19.58
C GLN A 565 -0.41 24.17 18.12
N PRO A 566 -1.35 24.98 17.59
CA PRO A 566 -1.18 25.60 16.29
C PRO A 566 0.02 26.55 16.33
N SER A 567 0.95 26.41 15.37
CA SER A 567 2.08 27.32 15.25
C SER A 567 1.56 28.75 14.98
N ARG A 568 1.65 29.65 15.97
CA ARG A 568 1.36 31.08 15.79
C ARG A 568 2.56 31.75 15.09
N GLY A 569 2.32 32.90 14.43
CA GLY A 569 3.35 33.61 13.66
C GLY A 569 4.66 33.90 14.42
N PHE A 570 5.70 34.34 13.71
CA PHE A 570 7.09 34.59 14.18
C PHE A 570 7.82 33.43 14.91
N GLU A 571 7.12 32.40 15.43
CA GLU A 571 7.66 31.14 15.96
C GLU A 571 7.80 30.03 14.88
N LYS A 572 7.64 30.37 13.60
CA LYS A 572 7.99 29.48 12.46
C LYS A 572 9.52 29.38 12.28
N THR A 573 10.27 29.12 13.35
CA THR A 573 11.72 28.96 13.29
C THR A 573 12.12 27.57 12.80
N GLY A 574 11.23 26.58 12.89
CA GLY A 574 11.46 25.20 12.47
C GLY A 574 10.68 24.78 11.22
N LEU A 575 11.30 23.94 10.38
CA LEU A 575 10.65 23.26 9.25
C LEU A 575 9.92 21.96 9.68
N ARG A 576 10.03 21.58 10.96
CA ARG A 576 9.53 20.32 11.52
C ARG A 576 8.05 20.43 11.93
N TYR A 577 7.27 19.39 11.64
CA TYR A 577 5.87 19.29 12.06
C TYR A 577 5.75 19.18 13.58
N GLY A 578 4.82 19.92 14.19
CA GLY A 578 4.60 20.00 15.63
C GLY A 578 5.60 20.85 16.42
N GLY A 579 6.54 21.52 15.75
CA GLY A 579 7.54 22.40 16.38
C GLY A 579 8.67 21.66 17.10
N ASP A 580 9.69 22.39 17.52
CA ASP A 580 10.95 21.79 18.00
C ASP A 580 10.78 20.98 19.29
N PHE A 581 9.87 21.39 20.18
CA PHE A 581 9.61 20.70 21.46
C PHE A 581 9.13 19.25 21.28
N LEU A 582 8.34 18.96 20.24
CA LEU A 582 7.86 17.59 19.94
C LEU A 582 8.85 16.81 19.07
N ASN A 583 10.06 17.34 18.87
CA ASN A 583 11.05 16.82 17.94
C ASN A 583 12.47 16.77 18.53
N GLU A 584 12.62 16.81 19.85
CA GLU A 584 13.94 16.70 20.50
C GLU A 584 14.63 15.35 20.21
N ASN A 585 13.86 14.28 20.03
CA ASN A 585 14.38 12.95 19.69
C ASN A 585 14.32 12.64 18.18
N SER A 586 13.96 13.60 17.32
CA SER A 586 13.80 13.38 15.88
C SER A 586 15.10 13.11 15.12
N ASP A 587 16.25 13.26 15.77
CA ASP A 587 17.56 12.93 15.20
C ASP A 587 18.12 11.59 15.73
N SER A 588 17.45 10.93 16.70
CA SER A 588 17.84 9.60 17.18
C SER A 588 17.33 8.51 16.23
N GLU A 589 18.25 7.89 15.48
CA GLU A 589 17.91 6.75 14.63
C GLU A 589 17.34 5.58 15.44
N GLU A 590 17.81 5.37 16.66
CA GLU A 590 17.40 4.27 17.52
C GLU A 590 15.93 4.39 17.92
N VAL A 591 15.51 5.59 18.34
CA VAL A 591 14.10 5.86 18.68
C VAL A 591 13.22 5.72 17.44
N ILE A 592 13.61 6.30 16.31
CA ILE A 592 12.89 6.18 15.03
C ILE A 592 12.73 4.71 14.64
N LYS A 593 13.81 3.92 14.69
CA LYS A 593 13.77 2.48 14.38
C LYS A 593 12.86 1.74 15.35
N ALA A 594 12.92 2.04 16.64
CA ALA A 594 12.08 1.36 17.63
C ALA A 594 10.58 1.64 17.42
N LEU A 595 10.22 2.87 17.08
CA LEU A 595 8.83 3.21 16.74
C LEU A 595 8.37 2.61 15.41
N LEU A 596 9.27 2.45 14.44
CA LEU A 596 8.97 1.68 13.22
C LEU A 596 8.60 0.23 13.54
N PHE A 597 9.31 -0.45 14.44
CA PHE A 597 8.93 -1.78 14.90
C PHE A 597 7.55 -1.82 15.55
N ALA A 598 7.21 -0.78 16.31
CA ALA A 598 5.87 -0.65 16.92
C ALA A 598 4.78 -0.44 15.87
N GLY A 599 5.01 0.46 14.91
CA GLY A 599 4.04 0.88 13.91
C GLY A 599 3.83 -0.11 12.76
N MET A 600 4.86 -0.89 12.43
CA MET A 600 4.83 -1.87 11.35
C MET A 600 4.54 -3.29 11.82
N HIS A 601 4.45 -3.54 13.13
CA HIS A 601 4.03 -4.85 13.65
C HIS A 601 2.69 -5.27 13.00
N PRO A 602 2.57 -6.52 12.50
CA PRO A 602 3.46 -7.68 12.71
C PRO A 602 4.57 -7.88 11.67
N ASN A 603 4.88 -6.88 10.84
CA ASN A 603 5.87 -6.98 9.76
C ASN A 603 7.31 -6.96 10.30
N ILE A 604 7.70 -8.09 10.90
CA ILE A 604 9.03 -8.36 11.44
C ILE A 604 9.62 -9.56 10.70
N ALA A 605 10.88 -9.44 10.30
CA ALA A 605 11.63 -10.48 9.62
C ALA A 605 12.92 -10.79 10.38
N MET A 606 13.16 -12.07 10.66
CA MET A 606 14.39 -12.55 11.28
C MET A 606 15.28 -13.18 10.21
N ASN A 607 16.55 -12.77 10.15
CA ASN A 607 17.50 -13.40 9.25
C ASN A 607 17.62 -14.92 9.57
N ARG A 608 17.93 -15.75 8.57
CA ARG A 608 18.29 -17.17 8.71
C ARG A 608 19.40 -17.50 7.71
N GLY A 609 20.52 -16.79 7.82
CA GLY A 609 21.62 -16.91 6.87
C GLY A 609 21.36 -16.09 5.60
N SER A 610 21.09 -16.76 4.48
CA SER A 610 20.85 -16.10 3.18
C SER A 610 19.39 -15.68 2.94
N MET A 611 18.48 -16.02 3.85
CA MET A 611 17.04 -15.77 3.74
C MET A 611 16.51 -15.14 5.03
N TYR A 612 15.25 -14.71 5.01
CA TYR A 612 14.52 -14.18 6.15
C TYR A 612 13.24 -14.97 6.39
N ARG A 613 12.87 -15.09 7.67
CA ARG A 613 11.61 -15.68 8.13
C ARG A 613 10.74 -14.59 8.75
N THR A 614 9.46 -14.56 8.39
CA THR A 614 8.43 -13.74 9.02
C THR A 614 7.46 -14.63 9.81
N CYS A 615 6.43 -14.04 10.41
CA CYS A 615 5.38 -14.81 11.09
C CYS A 615 4.62 -15.73 10.12
N GLY A 616 4.34 -15.25 8.90
CA GLY A 616 3.61 -16.00 7.88
C GLY A 616 4.50 -16.78 6.91
N GLU A 617 5.68 -16.25 6.58
CA GLU A 617 6.52 -16.76 5.50
C GLU A 617 7.84 -17.33 5.99
N LYS A 618 8.17 -18.55 5.56
CA LYS A 618 9.43 -19.22 5.95
C LYS A 618 10.63 -18.74 5.12
N HIS A 619 10.41 -18.35 3.87
CA HIS A 619 11.46 -18.05 2.90
C HIS A 619 11.19 -16.72 2.20
N THR A 620 11.83 -15.65 2.70
CA THR A 620 11.76 -14.31 2.10
C THR A 620 13.15 -13.73 1.84
N PHE A 621 13.24 -12.82 0.88
CA PHE A 621 14.45 -12.13 0.47
C PHE A 621 14.27 -10.61 0.57
N ILE A 622 15.34 -9.83 0.55
CA ILE A 622 15.19 -8.37 0.48
C ILE A 622 14.98 -7.99 -0.99
N HIS A 623 14.04 -7.08 -1.26
CA HIS A 623 13.81 -6.60 -2.61
C HIS A 623 14.97 -5.73 -3.10
N GLN A 624 15.33 -5.85 -4.38
CA GLN A 624 16.46 -5.15 -5.01
C GLN A 624 16.36 -3.61 -5.07
N SER A 625 15.26 -3.04 -4.62
CA SER A 625 15.07 -1.59 -4.52
C SER A 625 15.48 -1.03 -3.16
N SER A 626 15.69 -1.92 -2.19
CA SER A 626 16.09 -1.61 -0.82
C SER A 626 17.58 -1.31 -0.75
N VAL A 627 17.96 -0.35 0.10
CA VAL A 627 19.37 -0.09 0.43
C VAL A 627 20.06 -1.25 1.13
N ASN A 628 19.27 -2.20 1.65
CA ASN A 628 19.72 -3.39 2.36
C ASN A 628 19.83 -4.64 1.46
N ASP A 629 19.53 -4.55 0.16
CA ASP A 629 19.74 -5.65 -0.82
C ASP A 629 21.24 -5.93 -1.05
N VAL A 630 22.09 -4.94 -0.76
CA VAL A 630 23.54 -5.10 -0.79
C VAL A 630 23.95 -5.98 0.40
N ARG A 631 24.99 -6.80 0.24
CA ARG A 631 25.56 -7.70 1.27
C ARG A 631 26.24 -6.94 2.44
N THR A 632 25.63 -5.85 2.91
CA THR A 632 26.12 -4.83 3.84
C THR A 632 25.67 -5.04 5.28
N LEU A 633 24.74 -5.96 5.56
CA LEU A 633 24.11 -6.08 6.88
C LEU A 633 25.02 -6.65 7.99
N GLY A 634 26.28 -6.97 7.69
CA GLY A 634 27.24 -7.49 8.66
C GLY A 634 27.00 -8.97 8.97
N PRO A 635 27.63 -9.54 10.03
CA PRO A 635 27.51 -10.95 10.32
C PRO A 635 26.05 -11.33 10.61
N ARG A 636 25.73 -12.60 10.35
CA ARG A 636 24.44 -13.25 10.62
C ARG A 636 23.85 -12.77 11.95
N HIS A 637 22.53 -12.82 12.08
CA HIS A 637 21.79 -12.67 13.34
C HIS A 637 20.98 -11.38 13.59
N HIS A 638 20.63 -10.61 12.55
CA HIS A 638 19.85 -9.37 12.68
C HIS A 638 18.34 -9.52 12.39
N ILE A 639 17.58 -8.55 12.89
CA ILE A 639 16.13 -8.43 12.70
C ILE A 639 15.84 -7.20 11.85
N LEU A 640 14.83 -7.32 10.99
CA LEU A 640 14.31 -6.27 10.16
C LEU A 640 12.84 -6.02 10.48
N THR A 641 12.39 -4.79 10.33
CA THR A 641 10.99 -4.48 10.04
C THR A 641 10.86 -4.02 8.58
N PHE A 642 9.68 -4.20 8.00
CA PHE A 642 9.44 -3.93 6.58
C PHE A 642 8.02 -3.40 6.34
N THR A 643 7.80 -2.67 5.24
CA THR A 643 6.47 -2.12 4.93
C THR A 643 5.53 -3.16 4.33
N SER A 644 6.01 -3.96 3.38
CA SER A 644 5.17 -4.96 2.69
C SER A 644 5.97 -6.13 2.12
N LEU A 645 5.26 -7.22 1.82
CA LEU A 645 5.78 -8.33 1.03
C LEU A 645 5.39 -8.14 -0.44
N SER A 646 6.27 -8.56 -1.35
CA SER A 646 6.01 -8.54 -2.79
C SER A 646 6.56 -9.80 -3.44
N LEU A 647 5.76 -10.46 -4.28
CA LEU A 647 6.23 -11.55 -5.11
C LEU A 647 7.11 -11.01 -6.26
N SER A 648 8.14 -11.76 -6.61
CA SER A 648 8.98 -11.50 -7.78
C SER A 648 8.20 -11.73 -9.07
N ALA A 649 8.59 -11.03 -10.15
CA ALA A 649 7.95 -11.14 -11.46
C ALA A 649 8.02 -12.56 -12.07
N ASP A 650 8.92 -13.42 -11.59
CA ASP A 650 9.03 -14.82 -12.00
C ASP A 650 8.17 -15.79 -11.16
N GLY A 651 7.36 -15.27 -10.22
CA GLY A 651 6.51 -16.05 -9.33
C GLY A 651 7.27 -16.85 -8.26
N GLY A 652 8.61 -16.83 -8.26
CA GLY A 652 9.41 -17.81 -7.52
C GLY A 652 9.87 -17.35 -6.14
N ARG A 653 9.78 -16.06 -5.81
CA ARG A 653 10.40 -15.49 -4.60
C ARG A 653 9.60 -14.36 -3.98
N MET A 654 9.36 -14.48 -2.67
CA MET A 654 8.78 -13.43 -1.84
C MET A 654 9.86 -12.47 -1.34
N ASN A 655 9.66 -11.17 -1.57
CA ASN A 655 10.60 -10.11 -1.21
C ASN A 655 10.01 -9.13 -0.20
N LEU A 656 10.78 -8.82 0.84
CA LEU A 656 10.58 -7.74 1.79
C LEU A 656 10.82 -6.39 1.07
N ARG A 657 9.86 -5.48 1.14
CA ARG A 657 9.96 -4.10 0.63
C ARG A 657 10.22 -3.14 1.77
N ASP A 658 11.06 -2.15 1.50
CA ASP A 658 11.38 -1.03 2.38
C ASP A 658 11.73 -1.51 3.79
N THR A 659 12.98 -1.93 3.98
CA THR A 659 13.42 -2.61 5.19
C THR A 659 14.22 -1.68 6.10
N THR A 660 14.05 -1.88 7.41
CA THR A 660 14.84 -1.22 8.45
C THR A 660 15.46 -2.26 9.35
N LYS A 661 16.79 -2.25 9.48
CA LYS A 661 17.48 -3.06 10.48
C LYS A 661 17.29 -2.47 11.87
N GLY A 662 16.96 -3.33 12.83
CA GLY A 662 16.87 -2.99 14.24
C GLY A 662 17.65 -3.95 15.13
N THR A 663 17.61 -3.65 16.43
CA THR A 663 18.13 -4.51 17.48
C THR A 663 17.00 -5.38 18.06
N PRO A 664 17.29 -6.54 18.64
CA PRO A 664 16.28 -7.35 19.34
C PRO A 664 15.50 -6.62 20.44
N LEU A 665 16.13 -5.63 21.09
CA LEU A 665 15.50 -4.87 22.15
C LEU A 665 14.33 -4.02 21.66
N MET A 666 14.41 -3.48 20.43
CA MET A 666 13.37 -2.63 19.84
C MET A 666 11.98 -3.31 19.80
N PRO A 667 11.81 -4.48 19.15
CA PRO A 667 10.52 -5.16 19.14
C PRO A 667 10.13 -5.72 20.52
N LEU A 668 11.09 -6.14 21.35
CA LEU A 668 10.79 -6.61 22.72
C LEU A 668 10.18 -5.52 23.60
N LEU A 669 10.57 -4.26 23.39
CA LEU A 669 10.08 -3.13 24.18
C LEU A 669 8.80 -2.51 23.63
N LEU A 670 8.57 -2.55 22.32
CA LEU A 670 7.54 -1.71 21.69
C LEU A 670 6.57 -2.45 20.75
N ALA A 671 6.85 -3.70 20.36
CA ALA A 671 6.02 -4.46 19.43
C ALA A 671 5.40 -5.69 20.11
N GLY A 672 4.30 -6.20 19.54
CA GLY A 672 3.71 -7.51 19.85
C GLY A 672 3.37 -7.79 21.31
N GLN A 673 3.09 -9.07 21.57
CA GLN A 673 2.85 -9.61 22.90
C GLN A 673 4.10 -10.32 23.42
N LEU A 674 4.61 -9.85 24.56
CA LEU A 674 5.80 -10.41 25.20
C LEU A 674 5.42 -11.43 26.28
N SER A 675 6.04 -12.61 26.22
CA SER A 675 5.97 -13.64 27.26
C SER A 675 7.37 -14.04 27.72
N GLN A 676 7.50 -14.45 28.99
CA GLN A 676 8.77 -14.88 29.57
C GLN A 676 8.67 -16.34 30.03
N SER A 677 9.67 -17.15 29.67
CA SER A 677 9.87 -18.49 30.23
C SER A 677 11.33 -18.69 30.64
N GLY A 678 11.61 -18.49 31.94
CA GLY A 678 12.97 -18.56 32.47
C GLY A 678 13.87 -17.46 31.87
N PRO A 679 15.02 -17.80 31.25
CA PRO A 679 15.90 -16.83 30.58
C PRO A 679 15.47 -16.50 29.13
N MET A 680 14.38 -17.09 28.64
CA MET A 680 13.86 -16.89 27.30
C MET A 680 12.74 -15.84 27.32
N LEU A 681 12.81 -14.90 26.37
CA LEU A 681 11.74 -13.98 26.03
C LEU A 681 11.13 -14.42 24.69
N GLU A 682 9.82 -14.44 24.59
CA GLU A 682 9.10 -14.86 23.38
C GLU A 682 8.07 -13.80 23.00
N LEU A 683 8.18 -13.33 21.76
CA LEU A 683 7.33 -12.33 21.15
C LEU A 683 6.39 -13.01 20.14
N ASP A 684 5.08 -12.78 20.31
CA ASP A 684 3.99 -13.28 19.46
C ASP A 684 3.99 -14.81 19.28
N GLY A 685 4.59 -15.55 20.23
CA GLY A 685 4.66 -17.02 20.19
C GLY A 685 5.58 -17.62 19.12
N TRP A 686 6.34 -16.81 18.37
CA TRP A 686 7.23 -17.32 17.30
C TRP A 686 8.64 -16.73 17.31
N LEU A 687 8.83 -15.50 17.78
CA LEU A 687 10.14 -14.84 17.89
C LEU A 687 10.70 -15.05 19.29
N ARG A 688 11.79 -15.81 19.40
CA ARG A 688 12.40 -16.15 20.68
C ARG A 688 13.75 -15.47 20.85
N PHE A 689 14.05 -15.07 22.08
CA PHE A 689 15.26 -14.34 22.45
C PHE A 689 15.84 -14.87 23.75
N TYR A 690 17.18 -14.91 23.81
CA TYR A 690 17.94 -15.21 25.01
C TYR A 690 18.80 -14.00 25.39
N VAL A 691 18.78 -13.65 26.67
CA VAL A 691 19.58 -12.55 27.21
C VAL A 691 20.95 -13.09 27.63
N LYS A 692 22.02 -12.55 27.04
CA LYS A 692 23.41 -12.81 27.47
C LYS A 692 23.81 -11.78 28.51
N VAL A 693 24.28 -12.24 29.67
CA VAL A 693 24.80 -11.36 30.72
C VAL A 693 26.32 -11.44 30.69
N THR A 694 27.01 -10.36 30.31
CA THR A 694 28.47 -10.25 30.42
C THR A 694 28.84 -9.78 31.82
N THR A 695 29.42 -10.66 32.64
CA THR A 695 30.01 -10.29 33.93
C THR A 695 31.43 -9.74 33.74
N GLY A 696 31.81 -8.75 34.55
CA GLY A 696 33.20 -8.35 34.72
C GLY A 696 34.08 -9.49 35.24
N SER A 697 35.39 -9.30 35.19
CA SER A 697 36.52 -10.25 35.22
C SER A 697 36.58 -11.38 36.27
N ASP A 698 35.57 -11.62 37.10
CA ASP A 698 35.58 -12.68 38.14
C ASP A 698 34.27 -13.48 38.34
N GLY A 699 33.24 -13.30 37.50
CA GLY A 699 31.92 -13.93 37.73
C GLY A 699 31.56 -15.02 36.74
N ALA A 700 31.41 -16.27 37.17
CA ALA A 700 30.83 -17.34 36.35
C ALA A 700 29.42 -16.96 35.84
N LEU A 701 29.14 -17.26 34.56
CA LEU A 701 27.85 -17.05 33.91
C LEU A 701 26.79 -17.96 34.56
N THR A 702 25.91 -17.43 35.42
CA THR A 702 24.84 -18.23 36.05
C THR A 702 23.52 -18.07 35.29
N ARG A 703 22.80 -19.18 35.10
CA ARG A 703 21.40 -19.19 34.59
C ARG A 703 20.48 -18.24 35.36
N HIS A 704 20.78 -18.02 36.64
CA HIS A 704 20.09 -17.09 37.52
C HIS A 704 20.22 -15.63 37.02
N ASN A 705 21.41 -15.18 36.62
CA ASN A 705 21.62 -13.81 36.15
C ASN A 705 20.89 -13.54 34.82
N ALA A 706 20.92 -14.49 33.88
CA ALA A 706 20.21 -14.37 32.61
C ALA A 706 18.68 -14.35 32.79
N ARG A 707 18.15 -15.16 33.73
CA ARG A 707 16.73 -15.13 34.10
C ARG A 707 16.34 -13.78 34.69
N ASN A 708 17.16 -13.23 35.59
CA ASN A 708 16.88 -11.93 36.20
C ASN A 708 16.87 -10.81 35.16
N ALA A 709 17.82 -10.81 34.22
CA ALA A 709 17.85 -9.82 33.13
C ALA A 709 16.63 -9.93 32.19
N ALA A 710 16.21 -11.15 31.85
CA ALA A 710 14.96 -11.36 31.09
C ALA A 710 13.73 -10.86 31.86
N SER A 711 13.67 -11.09 33.18
CA SER A 711 12.60 -10.56 34.04
C SER A 711 12.61 -9.04 34.13
N GLU A 712 13.78 -8.40 34.18
CA GLU A 712 13.90 -6.94 34.18
C GLU A 712 13.35 -6.33 32.87
N ILE A 713 13.64 -6.94 31.71
CA ILE A 713 13.09 -6.51 30.41
C ILE A 713 11.56 -6.68 30.37
N ALA A 714 11.05 -7.85 30.81
CA ALA A 714 9.61 -8.12 30.82
C ALA A 714 8.85 -7.17 31.75
N PHE A 715 9.41 -6.90 32.95
CA PHE A 715 8.85 -5.95 33.90
C PHE A 715 8.85 -4.52 33.36
N PHE A 716 9.94 -4.10 32.72
CA PHE A 716 10.02 -2.79 32.09
C PHE A 716 9.00 -2.65 30.96
N ARG A 717 8.83 -3.68 30.11
CA ARG A 717 7.78 -3.70 29.07
C ARG A 717 6.39 -3.53 29.69
N GLN A 718 6.07 -4.27 30.75
CA GLN A 718 4.79 -4.15 31.44
C GLN A 718 4.56 -2.74 32.00
N THR A 719 5.60 -2.13 32.58
CA THR A 719 5.54 -0.75 33.09
C THR A 719 5.30 0.24 31.95
N LEU A 720 5.99 0.06 30.83
CA LEU A 720 5.84 0.88 29.64
C LEU A 720 4.42 0.79 29.07
N ASP A 721 3.84 -0.41 28.98
CA ASP A 721 2.47 -0.61 28.50
C ASP A 721 1.44 0.13 29.38
N LEU A 722 1.59 0.08 30.71
CA LEU A 722 0.74 0.82 31.64
C LEU A 722 0.85 2.34 31.45
N MET A 723 2.07 2.84 31.24
CA MET A 723 2.30 4.27 30.99
C MET A 723 1.71 4.72 29.64
N LEU A 724 1.85 3.89 28.59
CA LEU A 724 1.26 4.17 27.29
C LEU A 724 -0.27 4.12 27.35
N GLU A 725 -0.85 3.18 28.08
CA GLU A 725 -2.29 3.09 28.29
C GLU A 725 -2.82 4.33 29.01
N ALA A 726 -2.14 4.77 30.08
CA ALA A 726 -2.46 6.02 30.77
C ALA A 726 -2.36 7.23 29.81
N ALA A 727 -1.30 7.31 29.00
CA ALA A 727 -1.11 8.38 28.02
C ALA A 727 -2.21 8.38 26.95
N PHE A 728 -2.62 7.21 26.44
CA PHE A 728 -3.69 7.08 25.46
C PHE A 728 -5.06 7.46 26.05
N ASN A 729 -5.32 7.11 27.31
CA ASN A 729 -6.56 7.50 27.99
C ASN A 729 -6.63 9.02 28.19
N ASN A 730 -5.51 9.67 28.49
CA ASN A 730 -5.40 11.12 28.65
C ASN A 730 -5.54 11.92 27.34
N LEU A 731 -5.57 11.27 26.16
CA LEU A 731 -5.87 11.95 24.89
C LEU A 731 -7.22 12.69 24.91
N LYS A 732 -8.14 12.27 25.79
CA LYS A 732 -9.45 12.93 25.99
C LYS A 732 -9.34 14.32 26.60
N ASP A 733 -8.34 14.55 27.45
CA ASP A 733 -8.24 15.75 28.29
C ASP A 733 -7.52 16.92 27.61
N LYS A 734 -7.05 16.71 26.37
CA LYS A 734 -6.42 17.73 25.50
C LYS A 734 -5.26 18.50 26.16
N SER A 735 -4.73 18.01 27.27
CA SER A 735 -3.64 18.60 28.06
C SER A 735 -2.28 17.94 27.74
N PHE A 736 -2.12 17.45 26.51
CA PHE A 736 -1.00 16.61 26.10
C PHE A 736 0.36 17.34 26.08
N SER A 737 0.40 18.67 26.23
CA SER A 737 1.60 19.47 25.93
C SER A 737 2.62 19.60 27.07
N ASN A 738 2.28 19.34 28.34
CA ASN A 738 3.18 19.60 29.49
C ASN A 738 3.13 18.47 30.54
N ASP A 739 3.64 17.29 30.19
CA ASP A 739 3.77 16.17 31.14
C ASP A 739 5.26 15.82 31.35
N VAL A 740 5.78 16.19 32.53
CA VAL A 740 7.16 15.92 32.97
C VAL A 740 7.45 14.40 33.00
N LEU A 741 6.44 13.57 33.27
CA LEU A 741 6.61 12.11 33.27
C LEU A 741 6.86 11.58 31.87
N ARG A 742 6.20 12.18 30.87
CA ARG A 742 6.37 11.80 29.46
C ARG A 742 7.76 12.18 28.95
N GLU A 743 8.27 13.35 29.31
CA GLU A 743 9.64 13.77 28.96
C GLU A 743 10.66 12.77 29.51
N LYS A 744 10.55 12.44 30.80
CA LYS A 744 11.41 11.42 31.42
C LYS A 744 11.28 10.05 30.77
N LEU A 745 10.06 9.65 30.38
CA LEU A 745 9.82 8.40 29.65
C LEU A 745 10.54 8.39 28.31
N ALA A 746 10.43 9.49 27.56
CA ALA A 746 11.04 9.63 26.25
C ALA A 746 12.57 9.58 26.33
N ASP A 747 13.15 10.34 27.25
CA ASP A 747 14.59 10.40 27.45
C ASP A 747 15.14 9.07 27.99
N GLY A 748 14.39 8.42 28.89
CA GLY A 748 14.73 7.10 29.42
C GLY A 748 14.77 6.03 28.34
N LEU A 749 13.76 5.98 27.46
CA LEU A 749 13.75 5.03 26.35
C LEU A 749 14.89 5.32 25.36
N ALA A 750 15.13 6.57 25.00
CA ALA A 750 16.23 6.96 24.10
C ALA A 750 17.60 6.56 24.68
N SER A 751 17.80 6.77 25.99
CA SER A 751 19.01 6.33 26.69
C SER A 751 19.18 4.81 26.69
N ILE A 752 18.11 4.04 26.90
CA ILE A 752 18.16 2.57 26.88
C ILE A 752 18.49 2.05 25.48
N LEU A 753 17.87 2.63 24.44
CA LEU A 753 18.05 2.18 23.06
C LEU A 753 19.45 2.53 22.50
N SER A 754 20.07 3.60 22.99
CA SER A 754 21.42 4.05 22.58
C SER A 754 22.56 3.26 23.24
N HIS A 755 22.32 2.56 24.35
CA HIS A 755 23.31 1.67 24.95
C HIS A 755 23.33 0.31 24.23
N GLU A 756 24.51 -0.09 23.75
CA GLU A 756 24.70 -1.20 22.80
C GLU A 756 23.89 -2.48 23.12
N ALA A 757 22.93 -2.79 22.25
CA ALA A 757 22.10 -3.99 22.26
C ALA A 757 22.84 -5.32 21.91
N ASN A 758 24.17 -5.37 21.99
CA ASN A 758 24.98 -6.55 21.67
C ASN A 758 24.84 -7.71 22.67
N GLN A 759 24.01 -7.54 23.72
CA GLN A 759 23.80 -8.51 24.79
C GLN A 759 22.53 -9.37 24.62
N ILE A 760 21.63 -9.07 23.68
CA ILE A 760 20.43 -9.88 23.42
C ILE A 760 20.60 -10.64 22.11
N VAL A 761 20.48 -11.96 22.14
CA VAL A 761 20.65 -12.80 20.95
C VAL A 761 19.35 -13.55 20.70
N PRO A 762 18.80 -13.53 19.46
CA PRO A 762 17.59 -14.29 19.20
C PRO A 762 17.86 -15.81 19.28
N ALA A 763 16.85 -16.68 19.23
CA ALA A 763 16.98 -18.15 19.28
C ALA A 763 16.73 -18.75 17.89
N TRP A 764 17.73 -19.41 17.29
CA TRP A 764 17.82 -19.46 15.82
C TRP A 764 17.47 -20.78 15.12
N ASP A 765 17.39 -21.93 15.80
CA ASP A 765 17.05 -23.21 15.16
C ASP A 765 16.77 -24.33 16.19
N ASP A 766 16.12 -25.43 15.84
CA ASP A 766 15.92 -26.62 16.69
C ASP A 766 17.25 -27.30 17.12
N GLN A 767 18.33 -27.17 16.33
CA GLN A 767 19.66 -27.63 16.73
C GLN A 767 20.36 -26.69 17.73
N GLU A 768 20.26 -25.37 17.55
CA GLU A 768 20.76 -24.38 18.52
C GLU A 768 19.88 -24.35 19.79
N ARG A 769 18.57 -24.62 19.65
CA ARG A 769 17.63 -24.92 20.73
C ARG A 769 18.14 -26.11 21.53
N ASN A 770 18.43 -27.26 20.91
CA ASN A 770 18.98 -28.41 21.63
C ASN A 770 20.34 -28.11 22.29
N LYS A 771 21.22 -27.33 21.65
CA LYS A 771 22.51 -26.94 22.25
C LYS A 771 22.35 -25.93 23.38
N MET A 772 21.48 -24.94 23.26
CA MET A 772 21.22 -23.95 24.30
C MET A 772 20.40 -24.56 25.43
N ASP A 773 19.33 -25.29 25.13
CA ASP A 773 18.59 -26.08 26.11
C ASP A 773 19.52 -27.06 26.83
N GLN A 774 20.42 -27.79 26.15
CA GLN A 774 21.41 -28.64 26.86
C GLN A 774 22.43 -27.85 27.69
N ARG A 775 22.94 -26.72 27.19
CA ARG A 775 23.96 -25.88 27.85
C ARG A 775 23.40 -25.06 29.02
N TRP A 776 22.08 -24.85 29.06
CA TRP A 776 21.39 -24.02 30.04
C TRP A 776 20.37 -24.80 30.92
N LEU A 777 19.97 -26.03 30.55
CA LEU A 777 19.16 -26.94 31.38
C LEU A 777 20.00 -27.94 32.21
N SER A 778 21.29 -28.08 31.99
CA SER A 778 22.14 -29.00 32.75
C SER A 778 22.48 -28.45 34.16
N PRO A 779 22.18 -29.17 35.26
CA PRO A 779 22.41 -28.70 36.65
C PRO A 779 23.87 -28.63 37.10
N SER A 780 24.84 -28.96 36.26
CA SER A 780 26.22 -29.24 36.67
C SER A 780 27.23 -28.32 35.98
N ALA A 781 27.34 -27.08 36.45
CA ALA A 781 28.54 -26.28 36.24
C ALA A 781 29.23 -26.08 37.60
N GLN A 782 29.93 -27.13 38.07
CA GLN A 782 30.84 -27.01 39.21
C GLN A 782 32.06 -26.18 38.80
N SER A 783 32.43 -25.26 39.68
CA SER A 783 33.62 -24.40 39.61
C SER A 783 34.92 -25.18 39.41
N PRO A 784 35.84 -24.76 38.52
CA PRO A 784 37.23 -25.18 38.60
C PRO A 784 38.00 -24.31 39.61
N ASN A 785 38.77 -25.00 40.44
CA ASN A 785 39.63 -24.55 41.53
C ASN A 785 40.35 -23.19 41.37
N ARG A 786 40.28 -22.40 42.46
CA ARG A 786 41.18 -21.30 42.78
C ARG A 786 42.64 -21.78 42.88
N ARG A 787 43.56 -21.14 42.15
CA ARG A 787 44.96 -20.97 42.56
C ARG A 787 45.30 -19.49 42.45
N GLY A 788 45.71 -18.91 43.57
CA GLY A 788 45.99 -17.49 43.72
C GLY A 788 47.33 -17.05 43.17
N GLY A 789 47.40 -15.76 42.88
CA GLY A 789 48.61 -14.96 42.67
C GLY A 789 48.23 -13.48 42.79
N PRO A 790 48.99 -12.65 43.53
CA PRO A 790 48.60 -11.27 43.79
C PRO A 790 49.12 -10.36 42.66
N HIS A 791 48.26 -9.50 42.10
CA HIS A 791 48.75 -8.35 41.33
C HIS A 791 48.03 -7.06 41.75
N MET A 792 48.88 -6.07 42.03
CA MET A 792 48.60 -4.72 42.48
C MET A 792 47.69 -3.95 41.52
N GLY A 793 46.82 -3.13 42.11
CA GLY A 793 45.94 -2.23 41.39
C GLY A 793 46.64 -1.03 40.77
N SER A 794 46.07 -0.55 39.68
CA SER A 794 46.07 0.88 39.33
C SER A 794 44.62 1.30 39.09
N ARG A 795 44.16 2.26 39.89
CA ARG A 795 42.84 2.89 39.78
C ARG A 795 42.92 3.96 38.70
N THR A 796 42.14 3.83 37.64
CA THR A 796 41.68 4.96 36.83
C THR A 796 40.18 5.12 37.05
N ARG A 797 39.80 6.22 37.72
CA ARG A 797 38.41 6.67 37.85
C ARG A 797 37.87 7.00 36.46
N LEU A 798 36.80 6.32 36.05
CA LEU A 798 35.89 6.76 34.99
C LEU A 798 34.68 7.40 35.68
N ASP A 799 34.29 8.57 35.19
CA ASP A 799 33.21 9.40 35.73
C ASP A 799 31.86 8.66 35.75
N ASP A 800 31.27 8.59 36.95
CA ASP A 800 29.91 8.11 37.22
C ASP A 800 28.87 9.13 36.73
N ARG A 801 28.29 8.90 35.55
CA ARG A 801 26.97 9.45 35.15
C ARG A 801 26.15 8.46 34.31
N THR A 802 26.19 7.18 34.65
CA THR A 802 25.27 6.16 34.10
C THR A 802 24.02 6.09 34.97
N VAL A 803 22.86 6.49 34.44
CA VAL A 803 21.57 6.15 35.06
C VAL A 803 21.32 4.68 34.75
N SER A 804 21.38 3.80 35.76
CA SER A 804 21.06 2.39 35.55
C SER A 804 19.55 2.21 35.35
N MET A 805 19.14 1.14 34.68
CA MET A 805 17.72 0.78 34.52
C MET A 805 16.97 0.72 35.87
N LYS A 806 17.69 0.40 36.96
CA LYS A 806 17.21 0.40 38.35
C LYS A 806 17.06 1.80 38.96
N ASP A 807 17.82 2.78 38.50
CA ASP A 807 17.70 4.17 38.96
C ASP A 807 16.50 4.85 38.29
N PHE A 808 16.27 4.56 37.01
CA PHE A 808 15.05 4.96 36.30
C PHE A 808 13.80 4.33 36.92
N GLU A 809 13.86 3.03 37.24
CA GLU A 809 12.81 2.29 37.95
C GLU A 809 12.43 2.93 39.30
N ARG A 810 13.42 3.24 40.14
CA ARG A 810 13.18 3.88 41.45
C ARG A 810 12.62 5.29 41.33
N GLN A 811 12.94 6.01 40.26
CA GLN A 811 12.45 7.35 40.03
C GLN A 811 10.97 7.35 39.60
N ILE A 812 10.55 6.30 38.88
CA ILE A 812 9.15 6.10 38.47
C ILE A 812 8.28 5.58 39.62
N GLN A 813 8.72 4.56 40.36
CA GLN A 813 7.97 4.00 41.50
C GLN A 813 7.72 4.99 42.65
N ARG A 814 8.52 6.05 42.74
CA ARG A 814 8.34 7.11 43.75
C ARG A 814 7.32 8.18 43.33
N GLN A 815 6.92 8.21 42.05
CA GLN A 815 6.08 9.25 41.48
C GLN A 815 4.71 8.73 40.99
N SER A 816 4.57 7.42 40.76
CA SER A 816 3.28 6.70 40.71
C SER A 816 2.75 6.44 42.12
#